data_AF-A0A8E2B7Y8-F1
#
_entry.id   AF-A0A8E2B7Y8-F1
#
_cell.length_a   1.000
_cell.length_b   1.000
_cell.length_c   1.000
_cell.angle_alpha   90.00
_cell.angle_beta   90.00
_cell.angle_gamma   90.00
#
_symmetry.space_group_name_H-M   'P 1'
#
loop_
_entity.id
_entity.type
_entity.pdbx_description
1 polymer ?
#
loop_
_entity_poly.entity_id
_entity_poly.type
_entity_poly.pdbx_seq_one_letter_code
_entity_poly.pdbx_strand_id
1 'polypeptide(L)'
;MVVTERKFRRGIADPAGRDDPERGSAVTGEWPLVGRTDALRRLRETLTGPGDRGVVLAGSLGVGKSRLAAEGLHLAARAGLPTARASATRSSSGIPFGALAPLLPSIRQAEAGAVDDRADLLRRCTAALVERGEGRRLVLLVDDAHLLDDMSATLIHQLADTRAVQILATVRSCEQAPDPVVALWKDGLAERVEVEGLGPDAVAEVLSWVLGGPVDDAAIADLARRSEGNMLFLRELVMGALAEGVLCNDGGVWRFVGEQRPTDRLVELIEARLAGLAPDERALMETVSFGEPLGPAELAALGDLSVAETLERSGLLVSRLDGRRVSVALAHPLYGEVLRARMPVLRARSIARSLAEAVEATGARRREDVLRVATWRLVGGGARPELMLEAATVARWRYDFPLAERLARAALDAGGGFDAELLVAQLACLQGRFAEAAPRLAALAEMSGDAEQRARVALTRLDNRVIYDGTINEGLKIAEAEEAALRGTPRHDQIAARRVALLLATEGPGSAAAAAEPLLRNATGQAPVWACMPGSYSLTRTGRIEAALEAADRGRAAQLALTEPMDWYPWMHLFYRGEALAQSGRFAEAEALAAEQYQAGLADRSVEAQAMFSWQLAKTVADRGQVARAVRRAQTAIAIYRQLGRPQFVEFCLIYLALAHAIGRQPAEAAAALTARDELGITCSYFMGVDLQLARGWTEIASGNFRRAQALFGEAADEGERIGDLVGAAAALHGMARIGHAKEIAGRLGDVAAGIEGPLPAARAAHARALADGDPEALERVSRTFEDMDADLLGAEAAADAAVAWQRKGERRCAAAAERRSAWLAARCEGADTPALQGAQLRVALTSAEWETAQLASAGRSNKEIAEHLVVSVRTVENRLQHVYGKLGVSGRAELADALKTIHPAG
;
A
#
# COMPACT_ATOMS: atom_id res chain seq x y z
N MET A 1 21.47 42.12 13.69
CA MET A 1 20.39 42.95 14.30
C MET A 1 19.09 42.48 13.69
N VAL A 2 18.19 42.03 14.55
CA VAL A 2 17.01 41.19 14.30
C VAL A 2 15.92 41.96 13.56
N VAL A 3 15.39 41.42 12.47
CA VAL A 3 13.99 41.64 12.04
C VAL A 3 13.43 40.32 11.48
N THR A 4 12.29 39.96 12.04
CA THR A 4 11.54 38.71 11.99
C THR A 4 10.78 38.45 10.68
N GLU A 5 10.96 37.27 10.09
CA GLU A 5 10.04 36.65 9.12
C GLU A 5 9.01 35.78 9.86
N ARG A 6 7.78 36.28 9.94
CA ARG A 6 6.57 35.51 10.31
C ARG A 6 5.42 36.09 9.51
N LYS A 7 4.98 35.37 8.46
CA LYS A 7 3.58 35.30 7.95
C LYS A 7 3.57 34.73 6.53
N PHE A 8 3.34 33.42 6.39
CA PHE A 8 2.55 32.81 5.30
C PHE A 8 2.08 31.42 5.77
N ARG A 9 1.08 31.41 6.67
CA ARG A 9 0.22 30.26 6.99
C ARG A 9 -1.16 30.81 7.38
N ARG A 10 -2.09 30.81 6.42
CA ARG A 10 -3.55 30.92 6.54
C ARG A 10 -4.08 30.45 5.18
N GLY A 11 -5.02 29.53 5.03
CA GLY A 11 -5.77 28.69 5.95
C GLY A 11 -6.69 27.88 5.04
N ILE A 12 -6.56 26.56 5.06
CA ILE A 12 -7.56 25.65 4.49
C ILE A 12 -8.36 25.18 5.69
N ALA A 13 -9.64 25.56 5.73
CA ALA A 13 -10.57 25.14 6.74
C ALA A 13 -10.88 23.66 6.52
N ASP A 14 -10.68 22.88 7.57
CA ASP A 14 -10.97 21.45 7.68
C ASP A 14 -12.50 21.23 7.82
N PRO A 15 -13.17 20.54 6.88
CA PRO A 15 -14.55 20.13 7.05
C PRO A 15 -14.63 18.63 7.36
N ALA A 16 -15.04 18.33 8.60
CA ALA A 16 -15.53 17.05 9.12
C ALA A 16 -14.51 16.10 9.78
N GLY A 17 -14.46 16.19 11.11
CA GLY A 17 -14.04 15.07 11.96
C GLY A 17 -13.58 15.56 13.32
N ARG A 18 -14.40 15.39 14.36
CA ARG A 18 -14.00 15.64 15.75
C ARG A 18 -12.72 14.85 16.05
N ASP A 19 -11.67 15.53 16.47
CA ASP A 19 -10.55 14.92 17.20
C ASP A 19 -11.15 14.20 18.41
N ASP A 20 -11.29 12.88 18.29
CA ASP A 20 -11.64 12.02 19.41
C ASP A 20 -10.36 11.80 20.25
N PRO A 21 -10.25 12.37 21.47
CA PRO A 21 -9.02 12.33 22.25
C PRO A 21 -8.63 10.90 22.67
N GLU A 22 -9.52 9.92 22.53
CA GLU A 22 -9.27 8.53 22.93
C GLU A 22 -8.33 7.77 21.98
N ARG A 23 -8.16 8.16 20.70
CA ARG A 23 -7.26 7.44 19.77
C ARG A 23 -5.77 7.67 20.03
N GLY A 24 -5.38 8.79 20.65
CA GLY A 24 -4.00 9.05 21.06
C GLY A 24 -3.53 8.19 22.23
N SER A 25 -4.47 7.63 23.01
CA SER A 25 -4.20 6.79 24.18
C SER A 25 -3.65 5.41 23.79
N ALA A 26 -4.13 4.83 22.67
CA ALA A 26 -3.81 3.45 22.24
C ALA A 26 -2.32 3.23 21.91
N VAL A 27 -1.65 4.23 21.34
CA VAL A 27 -0.25 4.13 20.89
C VAL A 27 0.74 3.97 22.05
N THR A 28 0.37 4.46 23.25
CA THR A 28 1.19 4.37 24.46
C THR A 28 0.92 3.13 25.31
N GLY A 29 -0.03 2.29 24.89
CA GLY A 29 -0.38 1.03 25.54
C GLY A 29 0.67 -0.09 25.38
N GLU A 30 0.35 -1.26 25.90
CA GLU A 30 1.20 -2.45 25.80
C GLU A 30 1.16 -3.01 24.37
N TRP A 31 2.29 -2.99 23.65
CA TRP A 31 2.37 -3.49 22.28
C TRP A 31 2.16 -5.02 22.24
N PRO A 32 1.49 -5.55 21.20
CA PRO A 32 1.05 -6.94 21.17
C PRO A 32 2.22 -7.89 20.92
N LEU A 33 2.14 -9.12 21.45
CA LEU A 33 3.14 -10.16 21.24
C LEU A 33 2.81 -10.98 19.99
N VAL A 34 3.14 -10.42 18.83
CA VAL A 34 2.83 -10.97 17.49
C VAL A 34 4.05 -11.66 16.87
N GLY A 35 3.83 -12.63 15.97
CA GLY A 35 4.91 -13.30 15.23
C GLY A 35 5.78 -14.22 16.09
N ARG A 36 5.32 -14.57 17.30
CA ARG A 36 6.05 -15.40 18.28
C ARG A 36 5.38 -16.76 18.54
N THR A 37 4.49 -17.21 17.65
CA THR A 37 3.68 -18.42 17.84
C THR A 37 4.52 -19.67 18.09
N ASP A 38 5.58 -19.89 17.31
CA ASP A 38 6.46 -21.04 17.49
C ASP A 38 7.28 -20.98 18.78
N ALA A 39 7.83 -19.82 19.11
CA ALA A 39 8.61 -19.64 20.33
C ALA A 39 7.71 -19.81 21.58
N LEU A 40 6.49 -19.28 21.55
CA LEU A 40 5.49 -19.47 22.60
C LEU A 40 5.03 -20.92 22.72
N ARG A 41 4.86 -21.62 21.59
CA ARG A 41 4.52 -23.04 21.56
C ARG A 41 5.63 -23.87 22.22
N ARG A 42 6.90 -23.65 21.85
CA ARG A 42 8.06 -24.33 22.46
C ARG A 42 8.20 -24.02 23.95
N LEU A 43 8.01 -22.76 24.35
CA LEU A 43 8.00 -22.38 25.77
C LEU A 43 6.89 -23.11 26.53
N ARG A 44 5.68 -23.20 25.98
CA ARG A 44 4.58 -23.94 26.60
C ARG A 44 4.88 -25.43 26.71
N GLU A 45 5.32 -26.06 25.62
CA GLU A 45 5.68 -27.49 25.59
C GLU A 45 6.78 -27.81 26.62
N THR A 46 7.79 -26.96 26.74
CA THR A 46 8.93 -27.19 27.64
C THR A 46 8.61 -26.86 29.10
N LEU A 47 7.98 -25.70 29.37
CA LEU A 47 7.73 -25.24 30.74
C LEU A 47 6.57 -25.96 31.42
N THR A 48 5.52 -26.34 30.67
CA THR A 48 4.33 -27.00 31.23
C THR A 48 4.24 -28.50 30.94
N GLY A 49 5.13 -29.02 30.08
CA GLY A 49 5.20 -30.45 29.78
C GLY A 49 5.84 -31.27 30.91
N PRO A 50 5.81 -32.61 30.79
CA PRO A 50 6.37 -33.53 31.79
C PRO A 50 7.90 -33.52 31.86
N GLY A 51 8.60 -32.89 30.89
CA GLY A 51 10.06 -32.78 30.87
C GLY A 51 10.58 -31.76 31.89
N ASP A 52 11.84 -31.92 32.32
CA ASP A 52 12.51 -31.16 33.38
C ASP A 52 13.48 -30.07 32.89
N ARG A 53 13.60 -29.89 31.58
CA ARG A 53 14.56 -28.97 30.95
C ARG A 53 14.14 -27.50 31.02
N GLY A 54 15.08 -26.61 31.30
CA GLY A 54 14.90 -25.17 31.14
C GLY A 54 14.85 -24.69 29.70
N VAL A 55 14.76 -23.37 29.50
CA VAL A 55 14.86 -22.71 28.20
C VAL A 55 15.81 -21.52 28.30
N VAL A 56 16.71 -21.37 27.34
CA VAL A 56 17.58 -20.20 27.17
C VAL A 56 17.20 -19.49 25.89
N LEU A 57 16.63 -18.28 26.02
CA LEU A 57 16.31 -17.41 24.90
C LEU A 57 17.56 -16.60 24.51
N ALA A 58 18.12 -16.87 23.35
CA ALA A 58 19.26 -16.14 22.78
C ALA A 58 18.78 -15.19 21.67
N GLY A 59 19.50 -14.11 21.40
CA GLY A 59 19.16 -13.17 20.32
C GLY A 59 19.75 -11.78 20.50
N SER A 60 19.59 -10.92 19.49
CA SER A 60 20.10 -9.55 19.50
C SER A 60 19.42 -8.64 20.54
N LEU A 61 20.04 -7.50 20.86
CA LEU A 61 19.45 -6.50 21.76
C LEU A 61 18.13 -5.98 21.19
N GLY A 62 17.08 -5.84 22.01
CA GLY A 62 15.82 -5.20 21.59
C GLY A 62 14.83 -6.10 20.84
N VAL A 63 15.22 -7.34 20.49
CA VAL A 63 14.38 -8.29 19.74
C VAL A 63 13.14 -8.80 20.50
N GLY A 64 13.07 -8.58 21.81
CA GLY A 64 11.91 -8.94 22.65
C GLY A 64 12.08 -10.15 23.56
N LYS A 65 13.32 -10.64 23.79
CA LYS A 65 13.62 -11.79 24.66
C LYS A 65 12.97 -11.68 26.05
N SER A 66 13.16 -10.57 26.74
CA SER A 66 12.62 -10.35 28.09
C SER A 66 11.09 -10.35 28.13
N ARG A 67 10.44 -9.83 27.08
CA ARG A 67 8.96 -9.87 26.94
C ARG A 67 8.47 -11.30 26.72
N LEU A 68 9.12 -12.03 25.81
CA LEU A 68 8.81 -13.44 25.55
C LEU A 68 9.04 -14.31 26.80
N ALA A 69 10.09 -14.05 27.56
CA ALA A 69 10.38 -14.74 28.81
C ALA A 69 9.35 -14.44 29.90
N ALA A 70 8.90 -13.18 30.02
CA ALA A 70 7.81 -12.81 30.92
C ALA A 70 6.51 -13.55 30.58
N GLU A 71 6.17 -13.66 29.29
CA GLU A 71 5.00 -14.44 28.86
C GLU A 71 5.16 -15.94 29.15
N GLY A 72 6.37 -16.49 28.97
CA GLY A 72 6.70 -17.86 29.40
C GLY A 72 6.47 -18.08 30.90
N LEU A 73 6.85 -17.11 31.73
CA LEU A 73 6.61 -17.14 33.17
C LEU A 73 5.11 -17.08 33.50
N HIS A 74 4.33 -16.25 32.78
CA HIS A 74 2.88 -16.21 32.91
C HIS A 74 2.20 -17.52 32.51
N LEU A 75 2.68 -18.19 31.45
CA LEU A 75 2.20 -19.51 31.05
C LEU A 75 2.43 -20.56 32.15
N ALA A 76 3.60 -20.57 32.77
CA ALA A 76 3.90 -21.45 33.90
C ALA A 76 3.00 -21.16 35.11
N ALA A 77 2.79 -19.88 35.46
CA ALA A 77 1.91 -19.50 36.54
C ALA A 77 0.44 -19.93 36.29
N ARG A 78 -0.05 -19.79 35.06
CA ARG A 78 -1.41 -20.24 34.67
C ARG A 78 -1.56 -21.76 34.70
N ALA A 79 -0.47 -22.50 34.51
CA ALA A 79 -0.43 -23.96 34.69
C ALA A 79 -0.34 -24.39 36.17
N GLY A 80 -0.34 -23.44 37.11
CA GLY A 80 -0.28 -23.71 38.54
C GLY A 80 1.12 -24.03 39.06
N LEU A 81 2.18 -23.69 38.31
CA LEU A 81 3.56 -23.83 38.76
C LEU A 81 3.99 -22.59 39.57
N PRO A 82 4.72 -22.76 40.69
CA PRO A 82 5.40 -21.66 41.36
C PRO A 82 6.38 -20.95 40.40
N THR A 83 6.45 -19.62 40.48
CA THR A 83 7.32 -18.81 39.61
C THR A 83 8.15 -17.81 40.41
N ALA A 84 9.36 -17.52 39.93
CA ALA A 84 10.24 -16.48 40.48
C ALA A 84 11.00 -15.75 39.36
N ARG A 85 11.47 -14.53 39.62
CA ARG A 85 12.21 -13.71 38.66
C ARG A 85 13.45 -13.09 39.29
N ALA A 86 14.54 -13.10 38.53
CA ALA A 86 15.80 -12.43 38.79
C ALA A 86 16.24 -11.64 37.54
N SER A 87 16.92 -10.52 37.73
CA SER A 87 17.38 -9.64 36.64
C SER A 87 18.85 -9.31 36.87
N ALA A 88 19.71 -9.69 35.93
CA ALA A 88 21.12 -9.36 35.97
C ALA A 88 21.36 -8.00 35.32
N THR A 89 22.23 -7.19 35.92
CA THR A 89 22.62 -5.86 35.40
C THR A 89 24.13 -5.71 35.53
N ARG A 90 24.74 -4.82 34.74
CA ARG A 90 26.19 -4.53 34.89
C ARG A 90 26.53 -4.07 36.31
N SER A 91 25.63 -3.31 36.96
CA SER A 91 25.81 -2.88 38.34
C SER A 91 25.75 -4.00 39.36
N SER A 92 25.00 -5.08 39.10
CA SER A 92 24.92 -6.23 40.02
C SER A 92 25.99 -7.30 39.77
N SER A 93 26.64 -7.31 38.61
CA SER A 93 27.71 -8.26 38.26
C SER A 93 28.93 -8.22 39.21
N GLY A 94 29.16 -7.10 39.90
CA GLY A 94 30.23 -6.95 40.90
C GLY A 94 29.85 -7.35 42.32
N ILE A 95 28.59 -7.73 42.57
CA ILE A 95 28.07 -8.08 43.90
C ILE A 95 27.82 -9.59 43.92
N PRO A 96 28.43 -10.36 44.85
CA PRO A 96 28.16 -11.79 44.98
C PRO A 96 26.67 -12.07 45.18
N PHE A 97 26.09 -12.95 44.36
CA PHE A 97 24.65 -13.23 44.32
C PHE A 97 23.77 -12.02 43.99
N GLY A 98 24.32 -10.96 43.38
CA GLY A 98 23.65 -9.67 43.22
C GLY A 98 22.30 -9.75 42.49
N ALA A 99 22.20 -10.57 41.45
CA ALA A 99 20.96 -10.77 40.70
C ALA A 99 19.90 -11.60 41.44
N LEU A 100 20.34 -12.49 42.35
CA LEU A 100 19.49 -13.44 43.08
C LEU A 100 19.18 -12.99 44.51
N ALA A 101 19.83 -11.95 45.02
CA ALA A 101 19.69 -11.46 46.39
C ALA A 101 18.22 -11.29 46.86
N PRO A 102 17.25 -10.81 46.05
CA PRO A 102 15.85 -10.71 46.46
C PRO A 102 15.16 -12.07 46.69
N LEU A 103 15.71 -13.14 46.13
CA LEU A 103 15.16 -14.49 46.19
C LEU A 103 15.80 -15.35 47.28
N LEU A 104 16.92 -14.91 47.83
CA LEU A 104 17.68 -15.64 48.83
C LEU A 104 17.28 -15.22 50.25
N PRO A 105 17.35 -16.13 51.25
CA PRO A 105 17.13 -15.77 52.64
C PRO A 105 18.16 -14.73 53.11
N SER A 106 17.78 -13.87 54.05
CA SER A 106 18.69 -12.89 54.66
C SER A 106 19.83 -13.61 55.37
N ILE A 107 20.97 -13.77 54.69
CA ILE A 107 22.16 -14.41 55.27
C ILE A 107 22.75 -13.44 56.30
N ARG A 108 22.41 -13.62 57.58
CA ARG A 108 23.21 -13.05 58.66
C ARG A 108 24.57 -13.73 58.62
N GLN A 109 25.65 -12.97 58.44
CA GLN A 109 27.02 -13.43 58.63
C GLN A 109 27.14 -14.03 60.03
N ALA A 110 27.03 -15.34 60.13
CA ALA A 110 27.31 -16.09 61.35
C ALA A 110 28.72 -16.67 61.20
N GLU A 111 29.64 -16.04 61.93
CA GLU A 111 30.91 -16.54 62.47
C GLU A 111 31.84 -17.31 61.52
N ALA A 112 32.86 -16.58 61.08
CA ALA A 112 34.03 -17.08 60.35
C ALA A 112 34.71 -18.23 61.10
N GLY A 113 34.72 -19.43 60.50
CA GLY A 113 35.49 -20.53 61.05
C GLY A 113 35.20 -21.95 60.53
N ALA A 114 35.05 -22.18 59.22
CA ALA A 114 35.23 -23.52 58.64
C ALA A 114 35.40 -23.48 57.12
N VAL A 115 36.21 -24.40 56.59
CA VAL A 115 36.66 -24.54 55.19
C VAL A 115 35.55 -25.04 54.23
N ASP A 116 34.26 -24.88 54.56
CA ASP A 116 33.12 -25.33 53.72
C ASP A 116 32.07 -24.23 53.43
N ASP A 117 32.40 -22.96 53.74
CA ASP A 117 31.44 -21.83 53.78
C ASP A 117 30.75 -21.54 52.43
N ARG A 118 31.47 -21.63 51.30
CA ARG A 118 30.88 -21.37 49.97
C ARG A 118 29.99 -22.50 49.46
N ALA A 119 30.40 -23.75 49.65
CA ALA A 119 29.62 -24.91 49.26
C ALA A 119 28.38 -25.02 50.15
N ASP A 120 28.52 -24.74 51.45
CA ASP A 120 27.40 -24.69 52.38
C ASP A 120 26.43 -23.56 52.06
N LEU A 121 26.95 -22.38 51.69
CA LEU A 121 26.13 -21.26 51.24
C LEU A 121 25.34 -21.60 49.96
N LEU A 122 25.99 -22.19 48.95
CA LEU A 122 25.32 -22.65 47.73
C LEU A 122 24.26 -23.72 48.03
N ARG A 123 24.54 -24.68 48.92
CA ARG A 123 23.57 -25.70 49.37
C ARG A 123 22.36 -25.06 50.06
N ARG A 124 22.57 -24.09 50.97
CA ARG A 124 21.50 -23.36 51.66
C ARG A 124 20.65 -22.54 50.68
N CYS A 125 21.29 -21.83 49.75
CA CYS A 125 20.61 -21.09 48.69
C CYS A 125 19.78 -22.01 47.77
N THR A 126 20.34 -23.17 47.42
CA THR A 126 19.66 -24.21 46.63
C THR A 126 18.43 -24.73 47.37
N ALA A 127 18.59 -25.13 48.64
CA ALA A 127 17.50 -25.63 49.47
C ALA A 127 16.36 -24.60 49.62
N ALA A 128 16.70 -23.32 49.85
CA ALA A 128 15.72 -22.25 50.00
C ALA A 128 14.90 -22.00 48.71
N LEU A 129 15.53 -22.09 47.54
CA LEU A 129 14.84 -21.93 46.26
C LEU A 129 14.01 -23.16 45.88
N VAL A 130 14.44 -24.37 46.25
CA VAL A 130 13.66 -25.60 46.07
C VAL A 130 12.43 -25.61 46.99
N GLU A 131 12.57 -25.16 48.24
CA GLU A 131 11.47 -25.09 49.22
C GLU A 131 10.35 -24.13 48.76
N ARG A 132 10.71 -23.03 48.06
CA ARG A 132 9.75 -22.13 47.40
C ARG A 132 8.89 -22.80 46.32
N GLY A 133 9.29 -23.98 45.84
CA GLY A 133 8.47 -24.79 44.95
C GLY A 133 7.24 -25.41 45.63
N GLU A 134 7.16 -25.40 46.98
CA GLU A 134 6.04 -26.01 47.74
C GLU A 134 5.72 -27.46 47.30
N GLY A 135 6.76 -28.25 47.03
CA GLY A 135 6.63 -29.64 46.54
C GLY A 135 6.28 -29.76 45.04
N ARG A 136 6.16 -28.64 44.32
CA ARG A 136 6.04 -28.55 42.86
C ARG A 136 7.31 -27.96 42.25
N ARG A 137 7.50 -28.13 40.94
CA ARG A 137 8.66 -27.57 40.23
C ARG A 137 8.56 -26.04 40.16
N LEU A 138 9.60 -25.33 40.60
CA LEU A 138 9.71 -23.87 40.49
C LEU A 138 10.21 -23.49 39.08
N VAL A 139 9.59 -22.50 38.43
CA VAL A 139 10.13 -21.88 37.21
C VAL A 139 10.80 -20.55 37.55
N LEU A 140 12.12 -20.46 37.35
CA LEU A 140 12.93 -19.29 37.66
C LEU A 140 13.33 -18.57 36.36
N LEU A 141 12.82 -17.36 36.16
CA LEU A 141 13.24 -16.46 35.09
C LEU A 141 14.51 -15.70 35.49
N VAL A 142 15.58 -15.82 34.70
CA VAL A 142 16.81 -15.03 34.82
C VAL A 142 17.01 -14.15 33.59
N ASP A 143 16.74 -12.86 33.73
CA ASP A 143 16.89 -11.88 32.64
C ASP A 143 18.34 -11.41 32.51
N ASP A 144 18.83 -11.31 31.26
CA ASP A 144 20.19 -10.93 30.86
C ASP A 144 21.30 -11.74 31.55
N ALA A 145 21.18 -13.08 31.57
CA ALA A 145 22.04 -14.02 32.30
C ALA A 145 23.55 -13.96 31.96
N HIS A 146 23.93 -13.32 30.85
CA HIS A 146 25.32 -13.04 30.49
C HIS A 146 25.97 -11.98 31.42
N LEU A 147 25.17 -11.23 32.18
CA LEU A 147 25.63 -10.25 33.17
C LEU A 147 25.67 -10.80 34.61
N LEU A 148 25.44 -12.10 34.81
CA LEU A 148 25.53 -12.71 36.14
C LEU A 148 26.96 -12.68 36.67
N ASP A 149 27.09 -12.49 37.99
CA ASP A 149 28.34 -12.78 38.69
C ASP A 149 28.62 -14.28 38.73
N ASP A 150 29.89 -14.67 38.90
CA ASP A 150 30.33 -16.07 38.87
C ASP A 150 29.59 -16.96 39.89
N MET A 151 29.26 -16.41 41.07
CA MET A 151 28.54 -17.16 42.11
C MET A 151 27.06 -17.35 41.76
N SER A 152 26.39 -16.32 41.24
CA SER A 152 25.03 -16.47 40.71
C SER A 152 24.98 -17.45 39.53
N ALA A 153 25.93 -17.37 38.59
CA ALA A 153 25.97 -18.28 37.44
C ALA A 153 26.14 -19.75 37.87
N THR A 154 27.02 -20.01 38.84
CA THR A 154 27.23 -21.35 39.41
C THR A 154 25.98 -21.87 40.11
N LEU A 155 25.29 -21.01 40.89
CA LEU A 155 24.05 -21.39 41.57
C LEU A 155 22.92 -21.72 40.58
N ILE A 156 22.77 -20.97 39.49
CA ILE A 156 21.78 -21.26 38.45
C ILE A 156 22.02 -22.63 37.78
N HIS A 157 23.28 -22.97 37.50
CA HIS A 157 23.61 -24.30 36.95
C HIS A 157 23.28 -25.41 37.94
N GLN A 158 23.67 -25.27 39.21
CA GLN A 158 23.38 -26.25 40.25
C GLN A 158 21.86 -26.44 40.45
N LEU A 159 21.08 -25.35 40.44
CA LEU A 159 19.61 -25.41 40.53
C LEU A 159 18.99 -26.18 39.36
N ALA A 160 19.46 -25.94 38.14
CA ALA A 160 18.99 -26.67 36.96
C ALA A 160 19.29 -28.18 37.06
N ASP A 161 20.45 -28.55 37.59
CA ASP A 161 20.86 -29.95 37.76
C ASP A 161 19.98 -30.71 38.78
N THR A 162 19.46 -30.03 39.81
CA THR A 162 18.53 -30.67 40.77
C THR A 162 17.20 -31.10 40.15
N ARG A 163 16.83 -30.58 38.96
CA ARG A 163 15.53 -30.76 38.28
C ARG A 163 14.29 -30.30 39.08
N ALA A 164 14.48 -29.81 40.30
CA ALA A 164 13.45 -29.19 41.12
C ALA A 164 13.16 -27.74 40.71
N VAL A 165 14.11 -27.10 40.01
CA VAL A 165 13.99 -25.76 39.45
C VAL A 165 14.24 -25.77 37.95
N GLN A 166 13.28 -25.24 37.20
CA GLN A 166 13.39 -25.06 35.75
C GLN A 166 13.86 -23.63 35.46
N ILE A 167 14.96 -23.50 34.71
CA ILE A 167 15.54 -22.19 34.39
C ILE A 167 14.98 -21.67 33.08
N LEU A 168 14.42 -20.45 33.09
CA LEU A 168 14.11 -19.68 31.89
C LEU A 168 15.08 -18.49 31.84
N ALA A 169 16.09 -18.51 30.98
CA ALA A 169 17.11 -17.46 30.93
C ALA A 169 17.08 -16.66 29.62
N THR A 170 17.50 -15.41 29.63
CA THR A 170 17.74 -14.61 28.41
C THR A 170 19.23 -14.27 28.25
N VAL A 171 19.78 -14.41 27.04
CA VAL A 171 21.19 -14.12 26.72
C VAL A 171 21.31 -13.36 25.40
N ARG A 172 22.38 -12.57 25.25
CA ARG A 172 22.69 -11.87 24.00
C ARG A 172 23.68 -12.68 23.17
N SER A 173 23.40 -12.87 21.88
CA SER A 173 24.19 -13.78 21.03
C SER A 173 25.60 -13.26 20.71
N CYS A 174 25.85 -11.96 20.82
CA CYS A 174 27.15 -11.32 20.56
C CYS A 174 27.98 -11.01 21.81
N GLU A 175 27.48 -11.34 23.01
CA GLU A 175 28.20 -11.15 24.27
C GLU A 175 28.67 -12.50 24.82
N GLN A 176 29.85 -12.53 25.45
CA GLN A 176 30.32 -13.74 26.13
C GLN A 176 29.55 -13.92 27.44
N ALA A 177 28.91 -15.08 27.62
CA ALA A 177 28.25 -15.45 28.86
C ALA A 177 29.20 -16.28 29.75
N PRO A 178 29.03 -16.25 31.08
CA PRO A 178 29.81 -17.09 32.00
C PRO A 178 29.70 -18.59 31.67
N ASP A 179 30.78 -19.35 31.88
CA ASP A 179 30.85 -20.79 31.57
C ASP A 179 29.68 -21.61 32.17
N PRO A 180 29.24 -21.39 33.44
CA PRO A 180 28.09 -22.12 33.99
C PRO A 180 26.77 -21.83 33.27
N VAL A 181 26.60 -20.63 32.71
CA VAL A 181 25.41 -20.28 31.91
C VAL A 181 25.47 -21.00 30.57
N VAL A 182 26.65 -21.07 29.95
CA VAL A 182 26.88 -21.82 28.70
C VAL A 182 26.66 -23.32 28.88
N ALA A 183 27.02 -23.85 30.04
CA ALA A 183 26.83 -25.26 30.39
C ALA A 183 25.35 -25.68 30.41
N LEU A 184 24.41 -24.77 30.71
CA LEU A 184 22.97 -25.08 30.75
C LEU A 184 22.46 -25.78 29.48
N TRP A 185 22.86 -25.29 28.28
CA TRP A 185 22.43 -25.93 27.04
C TRP A 185 23.42 -26.96 26.49
N LYS A 186 24.70 -26.92 26.89
CA LYS A 186 25.67 -27.96 26.52
C LYS A 186 25.40 -29.28 27.23
N ASP A 187 24.99 -29.22 28.51
CA ASP A 187 24.74 -30.39 29.35
C ASP A 187 23.30 -30.91 29.21
N GLY A 188 22.48 -30.31 28.34
CA GLY A 188 21.09 -30.71 28.11
C GLY A 188 20.11 -30.31 29.22
N LEU A 189 20.53 -29.43 30.14
CA LEU A 189 19.70 -28.90 31.23
C LEU A 189 18.68 -27.86 30.74
N ALA A 190 18.95 -27.19 29.61
CA ALA A 190 18.03 -26.23 28.99
C ALA A 190 18.08 -26.29 27.45
N GLU A 191 16.94 -26.07 26.78
CA GLU A 191 16.89 -25.87 25.34
C GLU A 191 17.27 -24.43 24.98
N ARG A 192 18.23 -24.24 24.08
CA ARG A 192 18.55 -22.91 23.53
C ARG A 192 17.63 -22.59 22.35
N VAL A 193 16.86 -21.52 22.48
CA VAL A 193 15.96 -21.00 21.43
C VAL A 193 16.48 -19.66 20.95
N GLU A 194 16.85 -19.56 19.67
CA GLU A 194 17.22 -18.29 19.06
C GLU A 194 15.96 -17.46 18.76
N VAL A 195 15.99 -16.19 19.15
CA VAL A 195 14.93 -15.21 18.99
C VAL A 195 15.37 -14.21 17.94
N GLU A 196 14.82 -14.38 16.73
CA GLU A 196 15.09 -13.53 15.58
C GLU A 196 14.20 -12.28 15.55
N GLY A 197 14.54 -11.32 14.70
CA GLY A 197 13.68 -10.17 14.38
C GLY A 197 12.32 -10.61 13.86
N LEU A 198 11.31 -9.75 13.99
CA LEU A 198 10.00 -9.99 13.40
C LEU A 198 10.10 -10.01 11.87
N GLY A 199 9.45 -10.99 11.24
CA GLY A 199 9.24 -10.98 9.80
C GLY A 199 8.29 -9.85 9.36
N PRO A 200 8.26 -9.50 8.06
CA PRO A 200 7.43 -8.41 7.54
C PRO A 200 5.95 -8.52 7.91
N ASP A 201 5.37 -9.72 7.85
CA ASP A 201 3.95 -9.95 8.17
C ASP A 201 3.65 -9.68 9.65
N ALA A 202 4.56 -10.08 10.54
CA ALA A 202 4.44 -9.80 11.96
C ALA A 202 4.60 -8.30 12.27
N VAL A 203 5.46 -7.60 11.54
CA VAL A 203 5.57 -6.13 11.62
C VAL A 203 4.26 -5.47 11.18
N ALA A 204 3.66 -5.91 10.06
CA ALA A 204 2.39 -5.40 9.56
C ALA A 204 1.26 -5.54 10.59
N GLU A 205 1.15 -6.70 11.23
CA GLU A 205 0.14 -6.99 12.25
C GLU A 205 0.36 -6.15 13.52
N VAL A 206 1.61 -6.00 13.99
CA VAL A 206 1.93 -5.10 15.12
C VAL A 206 1.52 -3.67 14.79
N LEU A 207 1.89 -3.16 13.61
CA LEU A 207 1.61 -1.78 13.22
C LEU A 207 0.10 -1.52 13.10
N SER A 208 -0.64 -2.45 12.48
CA SER A 208 -2.09 -2.33 12.32
C SER A 208 -2.81 -2.30 13.67
N TRP A 209 -2.35 -3.10 14.64
CA TRP A 209 -2.89 -3.11 15.98
C TRP A 209 -2.57 -1.83 16.75
N VAL A 210 -1.30 -1.40 16.75
CA VAL A 210 -0.84 -0.23 17.51
C VAL A 210 -1.45 1.08 16.99
N LEU A 211 -1.61 1.19 15.68
CA LEU A 211 -2.14 2.38 15.03
C LEU A 211 -3.69 2.37 14.95
N GLY A 212 -4.32 1.24 15.28
CA GLY A 212 -5.79 1.12 15.31
C GLY A 212 -6.44 1.24 13.92
N GLY A 213 -5.75 0.81 12.87
CA GLY A 213 -6.22 0.88 11.49
C GLY A 213 -5.23 0.28 10.49
N PRO A 214 -5.66 0.07 9.23
CA PRO A 214 -4.77 -0.43 8.19
C PRO A 214 -3.59 0.53 7.97
N VAL A 215 -2.42 -0.04 7.71
CA VAL A 215 -1.18 0.69 7.46
C VAL A 215 -0.78 0.43 6.02
N ASP A 216 -0.33 1.48 5.34
CA ASP A 216 0.13 1.38 3.96
C ASP A 216 1.32 0.41 3.84
N ASP A 217 1.31 -0.44 2.82
CA ASP A 217 2.31 -1.50 2.60
C ASP A 217 3.72 -0.91 2.46
N ALA A 218 3.84 0.29 1.87
CA ALA A 218 5.12 0.99 1.76
C ALA A 218 5.65 1.45 3.13
N ALA A 219 4.78 1.90 4.03
CA ALA A 219 5.17 2.27 5.39
C ALA A 219 5.58 1.04 6.21
N ILE A 220 4.85 -0.08 6.06
CA ILE A 220 5.23 -1.38 6.66
C ILE A 220 6.61 -1.81 6.15
N ALA A 221 6.83 -1.80 4.83
CA ALA A 221 8.09 -2.20 4.23
C ALA A 221 9.26 -1.31 4.67
N ASP A 222 9.06 0.02 4.77
CA ASP A 222 10.08 0.94 5.27
C ASP A 222 10.45 0.67 6.72
N LEU A 223 9.44 0.58 7.60
CA LEU A 223 9.62 0.32 9.03
C LEU A 223 10.23 -1.06 9.29
N ALA A 224 9.80 -2.09 8.57
CA ALA A 224 10.36 -3.44 8.67
C ALA A 224 11.83 -3.46 8.25
N ARG A 225 12.17 -2.79 7.15
CA ARG A 225 13.55 -2.68 6.66
C ARG A 225 14.46 -1.91 7.62
N ARG A 226 14.02 -0.75 8.12
CA ARG A 226 14.84 0.12 9.00
C ARG A 226 15.00 -0.46 10.39
N SER A 227 14.00 -1.21 10.87
CA SER A 227 14.10 -1.92 12.15
C SER A 227 14.76 -3.28 12.03
N GLU A 228 14.85 -3.87 10.83
CA GLU A 228 15.22 -5.29 10.62
C GLU A 228 14.42 -6.24 11.52
N GLY A 229 13.14 -5.91 11.77
CA GLY A 229 12.27 -6.67 12.67
C GLY A 229 12.60 -6.50 14.17
N ASN A 230 13.52 -5.62 14.54
CA ASN A 230 13.86 -5.34 15.93
C ASN A 230 12.78 -4.48 16.59
N MET A 231 12.07 -5.04 17.56
CA MET A 231 10.94 -4.38 18.22
C MET A 231 11.31 -3.07 18.93
N LEU A 232 12.52 -2.97 19.47
CA LEU A 232 12.98 -1.74 20.11
C LEU A 232 13.13 -0.61 19.09
N PHE A 233 13.75 -0.90 17.95
CA PHE A 233 13.90 0.08 16.86
C PHE A 233 12.55 0.39 16.20
N LEU A 234 11.73 -0.62 15.93
CA LEU A 234 10.39 -0.43 15.36
C LEU A 234 9.55 0.50 16.22
N ARG A 235 9.54 0.29 17.54
CA ARG A 235 8.81 1.13 18.48
C ARG A 235 9.29 2.57 18.45
N GLU A 236 10.61 2.81 18.53
CA GLU A 236 11.15 4.17 18.52
C GLU A 236 10.93 4.88 17.17
N LEU A 237 11.00 4.15 16.05
CA LEU A 237 10.69 4.69 14.73
C LEU A 237 9.20 5.09 14.62
N VAL A 238 8.27 4.23 15.04
CA VAL A 238 6.84 4.55 14.98
C VAL A 238 6.49 5.72 15.91
N MET A 239 6.95 5.67 17.17
CA MET A 239 6.70 6.74 18.13
C MET A 239 7.27 8.08 17.66
N GLY A 240 8.47 8.06 17.06
CA GLY A 240 9.10 9.23 16.47
C GLY A 240 8.30 9.81 15.32
N ALA A 241 7.91 8.97 14.37
CA ALA A 241 7.15 9.40 13.20
C ALA A 241 5.78 9.99 13.56
N LEU A 242 5.11 9.44 14.59
CA LEU A 242 3.87 9.98 15.12
C LEU A 242 4.07 11.33 15.81
N ALA A 243 5.11 11.46 16.64
CA ALA A 243 5.41 12.70 17.35
C ALA A 243 5.76 13.86 16.39
N GLU A 244 6.44 13.56 15.28
CA GLU A 244 6.76 14.53 14.22
C GLU A 244 5.60 14.79 13.25
N GLY A 245 4.51 14.01 13.33
CA GLY A 245 3.38 14.08 12.41
C GLY A 245 3.70 13.60 10.99
N VAL A 246 4.80 12.84 10.83
CA VAL A 246 5.23 12.29 9.53
C VAL A 246 4.50 10.99 9.21
N LEU A 247 4.09 10.22 10.22
CA LEU A 247 3.17 9.09 10.10
C LEU A 247 1.77 9.57 10.54
N CYS A 248 0.81 9.61 9.62
CA CYS A 248 -0.55 10.08 9.93
C CYS A 248 -1.62 9.19 9.28
N ASN A 249 -2.85 9.31 9.80
CA ASN A 249 -4.02 8.68 9.20
C ASN A 249 -4.57 9.58 8.09
N ASP A 250 -4.45 9.13 6.84
CA ASP A 250 -4.98 9.82 5.65
C ASP A 250 -6.03 8.93 4.99
N GLY A 251 -7.30 9.35 5.06
CA GLY A 251 -8.41 8.60 4.46
C GLY A 251 -8.66 7.22 5.09
N GLY A 252 -8.32 7.02 6.36
CA GLY A 252 -8.52 5.75 7.07
C GLY A 252 -7.34 4.78 7.01
N VAL A 253 -6.25 5.14 6.32
CA VAL A 253 -5.01 4.35 6.22
C VAL A 253 -3.84 5.13 6.81
N TRP A 254 -3.00 4.48 7.60
CA TRP A 254 -1.79 5.09 8.16
C TRP A 254 -0.63 5.06 7.18
N ARG A 255 0.02 6.20 6.93
CA ARG A 255 1.12 6.31 5.95
C ARG A 255 2.10 7.43 6.25
N PHE A 256 3.27 7.38 5.61
CA PHE A 256 4.26 8.45 5.69
C PHE A 256 3.93 9.60 4.73
N VAL A 257 4.02 10.84 5.21
CA VAL A 257 3.82 12.07 4.42
C VAL A 257 5.12 12.86 4.18
N GLY A 258 6.26 12.30 4.59
CA GLY A 258 7.57 12.93 4.45
C GLY A 258 8.72 12.01 4.87
N GLU A 259 9.95 12.53 4.80
CA GLU A 259 11.14 11.83 5.28
C GLU A 259 11.17 11.80 6.81
N GLN A 260 11.37 10.62 7.37
CA GLN A 260 11.57 10.46 8.81
C GLN A 260 13.03 10.70 9.19
N ARG A 261 13.26 11.52 10.21
CA ARG A 261 14.59 11.71 10.80
C ARG A 261 14.77 10.79 12.02
N PRO A 262 16.02 10.43 12.37
CA PRO A 262 16.28 9.73 13.62
C PRO A 262 15.87 10.62 14.80
N THR A 263 15.05 10.08 15.72
CA THR A 263 14.66 10.80 16.94
C THR A 263 15.81 10.90 17.93
N ASP A 264 15.76 11.88 18.84
CA ASP A 264 16.76 12.01 19.91
C ASP A 264 16.92 10.73 20.73
N ARG A 265 15.82 10.01 21.01
CA ARG A 265 15.86 8.72 21.73
C ARG A 265 16.56 7.62 20.94
N LEU A 266 16.29 7.53 19.64
CA LEU A 266 16.98 6.57 18.78
C LEU A 266 18.48 6.90 18.67
N VAL A 267 18.81 8.18 18.58
CA VAL A 267 20.19 8.68 18.59
C VAL A 267 20.88 8.32 19.91
N GLU A 268 20.27 8.58 21.06
CA GLU A 268 20.81 8.23 22.39
C GLU A 268 21.08 6.73 22.52
N LEU A 269 20.14 5.90 22.07
CA LEU A 269 20.26 4.45 22.13
C LEU A 269 21.40 3.92 21.25
N ILE A 270 21.55 4.48 20.04
CA ILE A 270 22.63 4.10 19.13
C ILE A 270 23.97 4.63 19.61
N GLU A 271 24.06 5.88 20.07
CA GLU A 271 25.29 6.44 20.64
C GLU A 271 25.73 5.69 21.90
N ALA A 272 24.80 5.24 22.75
CA ALA A 272 25.13 4.36 23.88
C ALA A 272 25.74 3.02 23.45
N ARG A 273 25.39 2.52 22.26
CA ARG A 273 25.99 1.31 21.68
C ARG A 273 27.34 1.58 21.02
N LEU A 274 27.51 2.76 20.42
CA LEU A 274 28.78 3.22 19.84
C LEU A 274 29.72 3.79 20.92
N ALA A 275 29.28 3.87 22.17
CA ALA A 275 30.07 4.31 23.30
C ALA A 275 31.19 3.30 23.58
N GLY A 276 32.44 3.77 23.53
CA GLY A 276 33.63 2.95 23.74
C GLY A 276 34.45 2.66 22.48
N LEU A 277 33.99 3.09 21.30
CA LEU A 277 34.80 3.01 20.08
C LEU A 277 36.02 3.93 20.16
N ALA A 278 37.16 3.42 19.71
CA ALA A 278 38.37 4.20 19.49
C ALA A 278 38.14 5.28 18.40
N PRO A 279 38.92 6.38 18.38
CA PRO A 279 38.80 7.42 17.37
C PRO A 279 38.87 6.90 15.93
N ASP A 280 39.77 5.94 15.67
CA ASP A 280 39.97 5.36 14.33
C ASP A 280 38.81 4.42 13.93
N GLU A 281 38.24 3.68 14.88
CA GLU A 281 37.04 2.86 14.69
C GLU A 281 35.82 3.72 14.35
N ARG A 282 35.64 4.84 15.08
CA ARG A 282 34.56 5.80 14.79
C ARG A 282 34.76 6.48 13.43
N ALA A 283 35.99 6.85 13.08
CA ALA A 283 36.31 7.44 11.78
C ALA A 283 36.03 6.47 10.61
N LEU A 284 36.31 5.18 10.78
CA LEU A 284 35.98 4.16 9.78
C LEU A 284 34.46 3.95 9.66
N MET A 285 33.74 3.87 10.79
CA MET A 285 32.27 3.80 10.81
C MET A 285 31.63 5.01 10.10
N GLU A 286 32.13 6.23 10.34
CA GLU A 286 31.70 7.44 9.64
C GLU A 286 31.91 7.32 8.12
N THR A 287 33.05 6.78 7.70
CA THR A 287 33.38 6.63 6.28
C THR A 287 32.50 5.57 5.61
N VAL A 288 32.33 4.41 6.24
CA VAL A 288 31.42 3.35 5.76
C VAL A 288 29.99 3.88 5.70
N SER A 289 29.53 4.67 6.68
CA SER A 289 28.19 5.27 6.66
C SER A 289 27.92 6.16 5.44
N PHE A 290 28.95 6.76 4.85
CA PHE A 290 28.80 7.66 3.70
C PHE A 290 28.99 6.97 2.35
N GLY A 291 29.56 5.76 2.34
CA GLY A 291 29.98 5.09 1.10
C GLY A 291 29.65 3.61 0.99
N GLU A 292 29.01 3.00 1.99
CA GLU A 292 28.63 1.58 1.96
C GLU A 292 27.79 1.21 0.71
N PRO A 293 28.00 0.00 0.15
CA PRO A 293 29.04 -0.95 0.50
C PRO A 293 30.43 -0.54 -0.05
N LEU A 294 31.48 -0.70 0.75
CA LEU A 294 32.88 -0.39 0.38
C LEU A 294 33.67 -1.68 0.11
N GLY A 295 34.44 -1.71 -0.98
CA GLY A 295 35.36 -2.79 -1.32
C GLY A 295 36.78 -2.58 -0.78
N PRO A 296 37.69 -3.57 -0.94
CA PRO A 296 39.01 -3.55 -0.31
C PRO A 296 39.90 -2.38 -0.77
N ALA A 297 39.77 -1.95 -2.04
CA ALA A 297 40.54 -0.81 -2.56
C ALA A 297 40.05 0.53 -1.97
N GLU A 298 38.75 0.67 -1.74
CA GLU A 298 38.17 1.86 -1.10
C GLU A 298 38.54 1.88 0.40
N LEU A 299 38.46 0.73 1.07
CA LEU A 299 38.85 0.59 2.48
C LEU A 299 40.35 0.84 2.70
N ALA A 300 41.22 0.28 1.86
CA ALA A 300 42.67 0.47 1.96
C ALA A 300 43.10 1.92 1.69
N ALA A 301 42.34 2.67 0.89
CA ALA A 301 42.59 4.09 0.65
C ALA A 301 42.13 4.99 1.81
N LEU A 302 41.23 4.49 2.68
CA LEU A 302 40.50 5.30 3.66
C LEU A 302 40.75 4.87 5.13
N GLY A 303 41.36 3.72 5.38
CA GLY A 303 41.67 3.23 6.73
C GLY A 303 42.50 1.94 6.76
N ASP A 304 42.77 1.46 7.97
CA ASP A 304 43.45 0.17 8.20
C ASP A 304 42.43 -0.99 8.21
N LEU A 305 42.72 -2.04 7.43
CA LEU A 305 41.91 -3.26 7.37
C LEU A 305 41.77 -3.95 8.74
N SER A 306 42.77 -3.83 9.61
CA SER A 306 42.73 -4.40 10.97
C SER A 306 41.64 -3.78 11.87
N VAL A 307 41.29 -2.52 11.61
CA VAL A 307 40.19 -1.81 12.29
C VAL A 307 38.83 -2.34 11.81
N ALA A 308 38.71 -2.63 10.50
CA ALA A 308 37.49 -3.23 9.94
C ALA A 308 37.22 -4.62 10.53
N GLU A 309 38.25 -5.45 10.70
CA GLU A 309 38.15 -6.78 11.33
C GLU A 309 37.73 -6.69 12.80
N THR A 310 38.16 -5.64 13.52
CA THR A 310 37.78 -5.41 14.92
C THR A 310 36.31 -4.98 15.04
N LEU A 311 35.86 -4.08 14.15
CA LEU A 311 34.46 -3.68 14.05
C LEU A 311 33.54 -4.82 13.58
N GLU A 312 34.03 -5.74 12.75
CA GLU A 312 33.29 -6.95 12.36
C GLU A 312 33.13 -7.91 13.53
N ARG A 313 34.20 -8.16 14.32
CA ARG A 313 34.13 -9.01 15.52
C ARG A 313 33.18 -8.47 16.60
N SER A 314 33.01 -7.15 16.67
CA SER A 314 32.06 -6.50 17.58
C SER A 314 30.63 -6.39 16.99
N GLY A 315 30.41 -6.87 15.76
CA GLY A 315 29.10 -6.87 15.10
C GLY A 315 28.61 -5.48 14.70
N LEU A 316 29.52 -4.53 14.43
CA LEU A 316 29.21 -3.18 13.95
C LEU A 316 29.39 -3.04 12.44
N LEU A 317 30.28 -3.85 11.85
CA LEU A 317 30.42 -4.05 10.42
C LEU A 317 30.07 -5.50 10.05
N VAL A 318 29.69 -5.69 8.80
CA VAL A 318 29.48 -7.02 8.20
C VAL A 318 30.16 -7.08 6.84
N SER A 319 30.92 -8.15 6.60
CA SER A 319 31.42 -8.47 5.26
C SER A 319 30.40 -9.30 4.47
N ARG A 320 30.22 -8.94 3.20
CA ARG A 320 29.40 -9.68 2.24
C ARG A 320 30.25 -10.08 1.04
N LEU A 321 30.12 -11.35 0.64
CA LEU A 321 30.75 -11.91 -0.54
C LEU A 321 29.78 -11.88 -1.71
N ASP A 322 30.08 -11.07 -2.72
CA ASP A 322 29.36 -11.03 -3.99
C ASP A 322 30.26 -11.66 -5.08
N GLY A 323 30.01 -12.93 -5.37
CA GLY A 323 30.86 -13.76 -6.22
C GLY A 323 32.27 -13.93 -5.65
N ARG A 324 33.27 -13.25 -6.24
CA ARG A 324 34.67 -13.25 -5.76
C ARG A 324 35.05 -11.98 -4.99
N ARG A 325 34.11 -11.07 -4.76
CA ARG A 325 34.37 -9.73 -4.22
C ARG A 325 33.89 -9.65 -2.79
N VAL A 326 34.75 -9.15 -1.91
CA VAL A 326 34.40 -8.79 -0.53
C VAL A 326 33.92 -7.35 -0.53
N SER A 327 32.83 -7.08 0.16
CA SER A 327 32.34 -5.73 0.43
C SER A 327 31.97 -5.61 1.90
N VAL A 328 32.14 -4.42 2.47
CA VAL A 328 31.89 -4.13 3.88
C VAL A 328 30.78 -3.09 3.97
N ALA A 329 29.82 -3.34 4.85
CA ALA A 329 28.72 -2.44 5.17
C ALA A 329 28.52 -2.36 6.69
N LEU A 330 27.75 -1.39 7.15
CA LEU A 330 27.31 -1.34 8.53
C LEU A 330 26.43 -2.56 8.84
N ALA A 331 26.60 -3.12 10.03
CA ALA A 331 25.82 -4.28 10.46
C ALA A 331 24.33 -3.98 10.66
N HIS A 332 23.95 -2.70 10.79
CA HIS A 332 22.56 -2.27 10.89
C HIS A 332 22.34 -0.89 10.23
N PRO A 333 21.28 -0.70 9.42
CA PRO A 333 21.02 0.54 8.68
C PRO A 333 20.97 1.81 9.55
N LEU A 334 20.39 1.70 10.75
CA LEU A 334 20.24 2.84 11.67
C LEU A 334 21.58 3.41 12.18
N TYR A 335 22.66 2.62 12.19
CA TYR A 335 23.98 3.17 12.52
C TYR A 335 24.39 4.23 11.50
N GLY A 336 24.12 3.98 10.22
CA GLY A 336 24.42 4.91 9.15
C GLY A 336 23.55 6.17 9.24
N GLU A 337 22.26 6.01 9.54
CA GLU A 337 21.34 7.16 9.70
C GLU A 337 21.80 8.10 10.83
N VAL A 338 22.12 7.56 12.01
CA VAL A 338 22.54 8.37 13.16
C VAL A 338 23.90 9.02 12.92
N LEU A 339 24.88 8.28 12.40
CA LEU A 339 26.21 8.81 12.10
C LEU A 339 26.13 9.96 11.07
N ARG A 340 25.38 9.78 9.98
CA ARG A 340 25.18 10.83 8.97
C ARG A 340 24.47 12.06 9.53
N ALA A 341 23.47 11.88 10.40
CA ALA A 341 22.71 12.98 10.98
C ALA A 341 23.54 13.85 11.95
N ARG A 342 24.53 13.26 12.64
CA ARG A 342 25.38 13.96 13.62
C ARG A 342 26.71 14.45 13.06
N MET A 343 27.06 14.03 11.85
CA MET A 343 28.35 14.34 11.23
C MET A 343 28.48 15.85 10.94
N PRO A 344 29.54 16.53 11.41
CA PRO A 344 29.80 17.91 11.05
C PRO A 344 29.94 18.09 9.53
N VAL A 345 29.40 19.18 8.98
CA VAL A 345 29.39 19.44 7.52
C VAL A 345 30.80 19.38 6.91
N LEU A 346 31.81 19.92 7.58
CA LEU A 346 33.20 19.87 7.09
C LEU A 346 33.76 18.44 7.04
N ARG A 347 33.40 17.60 8.02
CA ARG A 347 33.80 16.19 8.08
C ARG A 347 33.13 15.41 6.94
N ALA A 348 31.82 15.60 6.73
CA ALA A 348 31.08 14.99 5.64
C ALA A 348 31.66 15.37 4.26
N ARG A 349 32.03 16.65 4.06
CA ARG A 349 32.69 17.13 2.83
C ARG A 349 34.05 16.47 2.61
N SER A 350 34.84 16.32 3.66
CA SER A 350 36.17 15.68 3.61
C SER A 350 36.06 14.20 3.24
N ILE A 351 35.14 13.47 3.88
CA ILE A 351 34.88 12.05 3.61
C ILE A 351 34.38 11.86 2.18
N ALA A 352 33.38 12.63 1.76
CA ALA A 352 32.83 12.55 0.41
C ALA A 352 33.90 12.79 -0.67
N ARG A 353 34.77 13.80 -0.48
CA ARG A 353 35.87 14.06 -1.41
C ARG A 353 36.84 12.87 -1.49
N SER A 354 37.24 12.33 -0.34
CA SER A 354 38.18 11.19 -0.28
C SER A 354 37.60 9.94 -0.95
N LEU A 355 36.31 9.67 -0.75
CA LEU A 355 35.59 8.56 -1.39
C LEU A 355 35.54 8.73 -2.92
N ALA A 356 35.21 9.93 -3.41
CA ALA A 356 35.20 10.22 -4.84
C ALA A 356 36.57 10.02 -5.49
N GLU A 357 37.62 10.55 -4.87
CA GLU A 357 39.00 10.42 -5.35
C GLU A 357 39.47 8.97 -5.36
N ALA A 358 39.14 8.18 -4.33
CA ALA A 358 39.49 6.76 -4.27
C ALA A 358 38.84 5.94 -5.41
N VAL A 359 37.55 6.18 -5.69
CA VAL A 359 36.85 5.47 -6.78
C VAL A 359 37.33 5.95 -8.15
N GLU A 360 37.53 7.25 -8.35
CA GLU A 360 38.08 7.80 -9.60
C GLU A 360 39.50 7.28 -9.87
N ALA A 361 40.35 7.13 -8.85
CA ALA A 361 41.71 6.59 -8.99
C ALA A 361 41.74 5.14 -9.48
N THR A 362 40.70 4.35 -9.17
CA THR A 362 40.54 2.97 -9.67
C THR A 362 39.84 2.90 -11.04
N GLY A 363 39.46 4.05 -11.60
CA GLY A 363 38.86 4.20 -12.92
C GLY A 363 37.34 4.06 -12.96
N ALA A 364 36.64 4.10 -11.81
CA ALA A 364 35.17 4.09 -11.72
C ALA A 364 34.50 3.03 -12.62
N ARG A 365 35.03 1.80 -12.60
CA ARG A 365 34.67 0.76 -13.57
C ARG A 365 33.32 0.09 -13.31
N ARG A 366 32.65 0.37 -12.16
CA ARG A 366 31.33 -0.19 -11.86
C ARG A 366 30.24 0.69 -12.46
N ARG A 367 29.16 0.05 -12.90
CA ARG A 367 27.96 0.73 -13.43
C ARG A 367 27.34 1.71 -12.43
N GLU A 368 27.59 1.52 -11.14
CA GLU A 368 27.06 2.38 -10.05
C GLU A 368 28.02 3.50 -9.63
N ASP A 369 29.27 3.47 -10.09
CA ASP A 369 30.30 4.42 -9.64
C ASP A 369 29.98 5.85 -10.11
N VAL A 370 29.37 6.01 -11.30
CA VAL A 370 28.95 7.32 -11.82
C VAL A 370 28.05 8.05 -10.82
N LEU A 371 27.01 7.38 -10.32
CA LEU A 371 26.07 7.96 -9.36
C LEU A 371 26.74 8.21 -8.01
N ARG A 372 27.56 7.28 -7.51
CA ARG A 372 28.26 7.42 -6.22
C ARG A 372 29.23 8.60 -6.25
N VAL A 373 30.09 8.66 -7.27
CA VAL A 373 31.07 9.74 -7.45
C VAL A 373 30.36 11.08 -7.61
N ALA A 374 29.30 11.17 -8.41
CA ALA A 374 28.54 12.40 -8.57
C ALA A 374 27.89 12.85 -7.24
N THR A 375 27.25 11.96 -6.49
CA THR A 375 26.66 12.28 -5.18
C THR A 375 27.72 12.76 -4.19
N TRP A 376 28.91 12.15 -4.18
CA TRP A 376 30.00 12.61 -3.33
C TRP A 376 30.61 13.94 -3.80
N ARG A 377 30.78 14.15 -5.11
CA ARG A 377 31.25 15.43 -5.69
C ARG A 377 30.25 16.57 -5.47
N LEU A 378 28.95 16.26 -5.42
CA LEU A 378 27.90 17.21 -5.05
C LEU A 378 28.06 17.70 -3.60
N VAL A 379 28.51 16.83 -2.69
CA VAL A 379 28.76 17.20 -1.28
C VAL A 379 30.15 17.84 -1.09
N GLY A 380 31.20 17.17 -1.57
CA GLY A 380 32.61 17.52 -1.35
C GLY A 380 33.20 18.57 -2.29
N GLY A 381 32.48 18.93 -3.36
CA GLY A 381 32.88 19.88 -4.41
C GLY A 381 33.57 19.21 -5.62
N GLY A 382 33.69 19.96 -6.71
CA GLY A 382 34.29 19.51 -7.97
C GLY A 382 33.28 18.93 -8.97
N ALA A 383 32.10 19.54 -9.06
CA ALA A 383 31.06 19.14 -10.00
C ALA A 383 31.48 19.40 -11.46
N ARG A 384 31.48 18.35 -12.29
CA ARG A 384 31.66 18.45 -13.75
C ARG A 384 30.29 18.33 -14.43
N PRO A 385 29.92 19.21 -15.38
CA PRO A 385 28.58 19.22 -15.98
C PRO A 385 28.17 17.86 -16.54
N GLU A 386 29.06 17.19 -17.27
CA GLU A 386 28.79 15.93 -17.96
C GLU A 386 28.54 14.80 -16.96
N LEU A 387 29.38 14.71 -15.93
CA LEU A 387 29.23 13.73 -14.85
C LEU A 387 27.93 13.93 -14.09
N MET A 388 27.58 15.19 -13.79
CA MET A 388 26.36 15.52 -13.06
C MET A 388 25.11 15.22 -13.88
N LEU A 389 25.14 15.49 -15.18
CA LEU A 389 24.03 15.20 -16.09
C LEU A 389 23.83 13.69 -16.28
N GLU A 390 24.92 12.93 -16.48
CA GLU A 390 24.88 11.47 -16.57
C GLU A 390 24.34 10.85 -15.28
N ALA A 391 24.85 11.29 -14.13
CA ALA A 391 24.39 10.82 -12.83
C ALA A 391 22.94 11.22 -12.53
N ALA A 392 22.52 12.43 -12.91
CA ALA A 392 21.13 12.87 -12.79
C ALA A 392 20.19 11.98 -13.61
N THR A 393 20.63 11.59 -14.81
CA THR A 393 19.89 10.64 -15.66
C THR A 393 19.79 9.28 -14.98
N VAL A 394 20.89 8.74 -14.43
CA VAL A 394 20.86 7.47 -13.68
C VAL A 394 19.96 7.56 -12.45
N ALA A 395 20.03 8.65 -11.68
CA ALA A 395 19.19 8.87 -10.50
C ALA A 395 17.70 8.93 -10.85
N ARG A 396 17.36 9.61 -11.95
CA ARG A 396 16.00 9.65 -12.51
C ARG A 396 15.51 8.23 -12.81
N TRP A 397 16.34 7.39 -13.42
CA TRP A 397 15.98 5.99 -13.72
C TRP A 397 15.84 5.11 -12.48
N ARG A 398 16.45 5.50 -11.36
CA ARG A 398 16.30 4.86 -10.05
C ARG A 398 15.17 5.46 -9.22
N TYR A 399 14.34 6.34 -9.80
CA TYR A 399 13.23 7.03 -9.14
C TYR A 399 13.65 7.94 -7.97
N ASP A 400 14.94 8.25 -7.85
CA ASP A 400 15.43 9.20 -6.86
C ASP A 400 15.36 10.62 -7.47
N PHE A 401 14.13 11.10 -7.68
CA PHE A 401 13.89 12.42 -8.28
C PHE A 401 14.53 13.57 -7.47
N PRO A 402 14.50 13.56 -6.12
CA PRO A 402 15.21 14.58 -5.34
C PRO A 402 16.72 14.60 -5.60
N LEU A 403 17.38 13.44 -5.66
CA LEU A 403 18.81 13.39 -6.01
C LEU A 403 19.04 13.79 -7.47
N ALA A 404 18.22 13.29 -8.40
CA ALA A 404 18.30 13.62 -9.82
C ALA A 404 18.20 15.13 -10.04
N GLU A 405 17.28 15.81 -9.35
CA GLU A 405 17.10 17.26 -9.46
C GLU A 405 18.30 18.02 -8.92
N ARG A 406 18.84 17.61 -7.76
CA ARG A 406 20.05 18.22 -7.21
C ARG A 406 21.24 18.08 -8.14
N LEU A 407 21.40 16.92 -8.77
CA LEU A 407 22.45 16.65 -9.74
C LEU A 407 22.23 17.45 -11.04
N ALA A 408 21.01 17.51 -11.57
CA ALA A 408 20.69 18.26 -12.78
C ALA A 408 20.88 19.77 -12.59
N ARG A 409 20.49 20.32 -11.42
CA ARG A 409 20.75 21.72 -11.05
C ARG A 409 22.26 21.99 -10.92
N ALA A 410 23.02 21.06 -10.30
CA ALA A 410 24.47 21.19 -10.24
C ALA A 410 25.14 21.14 -11.63
N ALA A 411 24.60 20.33 -12.56
CA ALA A 411 25.04 20.33 -13.95
C ALA A 411 24.78 21.70 -14.62
N LEU A 412 23.59 22.27 -14.41
CA LEU A 412 23.19 23.58 -14.93
C LEU A 412 24.09 24.70 -14.39
N ASP A 413 24.30 24.74 -13.07
CA ASP A 413 25.16 25.73 -12.40
C ASP A 413 26.62 25.63 -12.87
N ALA A 414 27.07 24.43 -13.25
CA ALA A 414 28.39 24.18 -13.81
C ALA A 414 28.49 24.46 -15.32
N GLY A 415 27.39 24.86 -15.99
CA GLY A 415 27.37 25.22 -17.41
C GLY A 415 26.85 24.15 -18.37
N GLY A 416 26.04 23.20 -17.91
CA GLY A 416 25.50 22.07 -18.71
C GLY A 416 24.47 22.43 -19.81
N GLY A 417 24.17 23.72 -20.00
CA GLY A 417 23.42 24.23 -21.16
C GLY A 417 22.00 23.67 -21.32
N PHE A 418 21.60 23.44 -22.59
CA PHE A 418 20.25 23.02 -22.97
C PHE A 418 19.81 21.70 -22.32
N ASP A 419 20.69 20.69 -22.29
CA ASP A 419 20.35 19.36 -21.78
C ASP A 419 20.13 19.36 -20.26
N ALA A 420 20.92 20.14 -19.52
CA ALA A 420 20.71 20.31 -18.08
C ALA A 420 19.40 21.04 -17.77
N GLU A 421 19.09 22.12 -18.50
CA GLU A 421 17.84 22.87 -18.32
C GLU A 421 16.61 22.03 -18.69
N LEU A 422 16.67 21.25 -19.78
CA LEU A 422 15.61 20.33 -20.16
C LEU A 422 15.41 19.23 -19.10
N LEU A 423 16.47 18.66 -18.56
CA LEU A 423 16.37 17.64 -17.50
C LEU A 423 15.77 18.21 -16.21
N VAL A 424 16.14 19.44 -15.83
CA VAL A 424 15.52 20.15 -14.68
C VAL A 424 14.02 20.33 -14.91
N ALA A 425 13.61 20.75 -16.11
CA ALA A 425 12.20 20.89 -16.45
C ALA A 425 11.45 19.55 -16.42
N GLN A 426 12.04 18.49 -16.96
CA GLN A 426 11.49 17.13 -16.92
C GLN A 426 11.32 16.62 -15.48
N LEU A 427 12.29 16.87 -14.60
CA LEU A 427 12.22 16.45 -13.19
C LEU A 427 11.15 17.25 -12.42
N ALA A 428 11.01 18.55 -12.70
CA ALA A 428 9.90 19.35 -12.16
C ALA A 428 8.53 18.78 -12.60
N CYS A 429 8.37 18.37 -13.87
CA CYS A 429 7.17 17.65 -14.32
C CYS A 429 6.98 16.34 -13.56
N LEU A 430 8.02 15.51 -13.43
CA LEU A 430 7.92 14.22 -12.75
C LEU A 430 7.54 14.37 -11.27
N GLN A 431 7.93 15.46 -10.62
CA GLN A 431 7.60 15.76 -9.23
C GLN A 431 6.33 16.60 -9.04
N GLY A 432 5.47 16.73 -10.06
CA GLY A 432 4.18 17.40 -9.93
C GLY A 432 4.22 18.94 -10.02
N ARG A 433 5.39 19.54 -10.29
CA ARG A 433 5.58 21.01 -10.34
C ARG A 433 5.37 21.56 -11.75
N PHE A 434 4.20 21.32 -12.33
CA PHE A 434 3.89 21.65 -13.73
C PHE A 434 3.92 23.15 -14.03
N ALA A 435 3.48 23.96 -13.08
CA ALA A 435 3.51 25.42 -13.18
C ALA A 435 4.95 25.98 -13.20
N GLU A 436 5.91 25.31 -12.54
CA GLU A 436 7.35 25.66 -12.61
C GLU A 436 7.95 25.23 -13.96
N ALA A 437 7.58 24.04 -14.45
CA ALA A 437 8.14 23.48 -15.68
C ALA A 437 7.65 24.17 -16.96
N ALA A 438 6.36 24.57 -17.01
CA ALA A 438 5.75 25.16 -18.21
C ALA A 438 6.51 26.35 -18.81
N PRO A 439 6.91 27.41 -18.06
CA PRO A 439 7.66 28.53 -18.62
C PRO A 439 9.06 28.13 -19.10
N ARG A 440 9.74 27.20 -18.40
CA ARG A 440 11.06 26.69 -18.81
C ARG A 440 10.96 25.95 -20.14
N LEU A 441 9.96 25.09 -20.29
CA LEU A 441 9.72 24.34 -21.53
C LEU A 441 9.31 25.27 -22.69
N ALA A 442 8.59 26.35 -22.42
CA ALA A 442 8.27 27.35 -23.44
C ALA A 442 9.53 28.07 -23.94
N ALA A 443 10.40 28.52 -23.03
CA ALA A 443 11.67 29.15 -23.38
C ALA A 443 12.60 28.20 -24.16
N LEU A 444 12.70 26.93 -23.75
CA LEU A 444 13.47 25.91 -24.48
C LEU A 444 12.92 25.66 -25.89
N ALA A 445 11.60 25.76 -26.09
CA ALA A 445 11.00 25.60 -27.41
C ALA A 445 11.38 26.74 -28.37
N GLU A 446 11.50 27.98 -27.86
CA GLU A 446 11.96 29.14 -28.64
C GLU A 446 13.46 29.09 -28.94
N MET A 447 14.25 28.53 -28.03
CA MET A 447 15.71 28.40 -28.16
C MET A 447 16.17 27.16 -28.95
N SER A 448 15.25 26.25 -29.30
CA SER A 448 15.58 25.01 -30.00
C SER A 448 16.21 25.31 -31.36
N GLY A 449 17.46 24.88 -31.55
CA GLY A 449 18.25 25.18 -32.75
C GLY A 449 18.05 24.19 -33.91
N ASP A 450 17.51 23.00 -33.63
CA ASP A 450 17.31 21.93 -34.60
C ASP A 450 16.01 21.13 -34.36
N ALA A 451 15.69 20.24 -35.29
CA ALA A 451 14.49 19.40 -35.24
C ALA A 451 14.49 18.40 -34.07
N GLU A 452 15.67 17.98 -33.59
CA GLU A 452 15.80 17.00 -32.50
C GLU A 452 15.56 17.64 -31.14
N GLN A 453 16.16 18.81 -30.89
CA GLN A 453 15.88 19.64 -29.72
C GLN A 453 14.41 20.04 -29.66
N ARG A 454 13.87 20.49 -30.80
CA ARG A 454 12.44 20.82 -30.91
C ARG A 454 11.55 19.64 -30.56
N ALA A 455 11.84 18.46 -31.10
CA ALA A 455 11.10 17.24 -30.79
C ALA A 455 11.19 16.89 -29.30
N ARG A 456 12.38 16.88 -28.68
CA ARG A 456 12.54 16.55 -27.25
C ARG A 456 11.76 17.49 -26.32
N VAL A 457 11.75 18.79 -26.63
CA VAL A 457 10.96 19.79 -25.89
C VAL A 457 9.46 19.57 -26.12
N ALA A 458 9.04 19.34 -27.37
CA ALA A 458 7.65 19.08 -27.72
C ALA A 458 7.11 17.83 -26.99
N LEU A 459 7.84 16.72 -26.99
CA LEU A 459 7.46 15.50 -26.28
C LEU A 459 7.28 15.76 -24.77
N THR A 460 8.21 16.48 -24.15
CA THR A 460 8.11 16.83 -22.72
C THR A 460 6.92 17.75 -22.44
N ARG A 461 6.65 18.73 -23.32
CA ARG A 461 5.48 19.61 -23.21
C ARG A 461 4.18 18.84 -23.35
N LEU A 462 4.09 17.88 -24.27
CA LEU A 462 2.92 17.04 -24.44
C LEU A 462 2.70 16.16 -23.21
N ASP A 463 3.72 15.49 -22.72
CA ASP A 463 3.64 14.65 -21.52
C ASP A 463 3.17 15.48 -20.30
N ASN A 464 3.69 16.71 -20.14
CA ASN A 464 3.25 17.64 -19.09
C ASN A 464 1.79 18.08 -19.19
N ARG A 465 1.22 18.13 -20.39
CA ARG A 465 -0.17 18.61 -20.61
C ARG A 465 -1.18 17.48 -20.60
N VAL A 466 -0.82 16.33 -21.17
CA VAL A 466 -1.68 15.14 -21.32
C VAL A 466 -1.92 14.45 -19.98
N ILE A 467 -0.87 14.35 -19.16
CA ILE A 467 -0.81 13.38 -18.06
C ILE A 467 -0.89 14.07 -16.69
N TYR A 468 -0.53 15.34 -16.66
CA TYR A 468 0.00 15.99 -15.47
C TYR A 468 -0.81 17.24 -15.10
N ASP A 469 -0.93 18.20 -16.02
CA ASP A 469 -1.63 19.47 -15.79
C ASP A 469 -3.13 19.44 -16.20
N GLY A 470 -3.57 18.45 -17.00
CA GLY A 470 -4.96 18.33 -17.44
C GLY A 470 -5.42 19.38 -18.47
N THR A 471 -4.52 20.20 -18.99
CA THR A 471 -4.77 21.22 -20.03
C THR A 471 -4.74 20.60 -21.44
N ILE A 472 -5.57 19.58 -21.63
CA ILE A 472 -5.61 18.69 -22.81
C ILE A 472 -5.80 19.48 -24.12
N ASN A 473 -6.69 20.48 -24.15
CA ASN A 473 -6.94 21.27 -25.36
C ASN A 473 -5.72 22.09 -25.83
N GLU A 474 -4.89 22.57 -24.91
CA GLU A 474 -3.62 23.23 -25.26
C GLU A 474 -2.61 22.21 -25.79
N GLY A 475 -2.57 21.02 -25.16
CA GLY A 475 -1.75 19.89 -25.62
C GLY A 475 -2.08 19.48 -27.05
N LEU A 476 -3.37 19.40 -27.42
CA LEU A 476 -3.81 19.05 -28.78
C LEU A 476 -3.30 20.05 -29.81
N LYS A 477 -3.42 21.35 -29.55
CA LYS A 477 -2.90 22.41 -30.43
C LYS A 477 -1.38 22.31 -30.60
N ILE A 478 -0.65 22.01 -29.53
CA ILE A 478 0.80 21.80 -29.59
C ILE A 478 1.11 20.57 -30.45
N ALA A 479 0.42 19.45 -30.25
CA ALA A 479 0.64 18.22 -31.00
C ALA A 479 0.43 18.44 -32.50
N GLU A 480 -0.65 19.10 -32.90
CA GLU A 480 -0.95 19.40 -34.31
C GLU A 480 0.10 20.29 -34.96
N ALA A 481 0.54 21.35 -34.27
CA ALA A 481 1.56 22.26 -34.76
C ALA A 481 2.92 21.56 -34.91
N GLU A 482 3.32 20.76 -33.94
CA GLU A 482 4.59 20.04 -33.93
C GLU A 482 4.61 18.86 -34.90
N GLU A 483 3.49 18.14 -35.05
CA GLU A 483 3.35 17.08 -36.07
C GLU A 483 3.51 17.67 -37.48
N ALA A 484 2.90 18.83 -37.76
CA ALA A 484 3.07 19.53 -39.03
C ALA A 484 4.51 20.00 -39.28
N ALA A 485 5.16 20.54 -38.24
CA ALA A 485 6.54 21.03 -38.32
C ALA A 485 7.58 19.90 -38.48
N LEU A 486 7.31 18.73 -37.92
CA LEU A 486 8.22 17.58 -37.90
C LEU A 486 7.90 16.52 -38.97
N ARG A 487 7.01 16.83 -39.93
CA ARG A 487 6.68 15.91 -41.04
C ARG A 487 7.94 15.49 -41.80
N GLY A 488 8.06 14.19 -42.06
CA GLY A 488 9.22 13.60 -42.75
C GLY A 488 10.45 13.40 -41.86
N THR A 489 10.41 13.79 -40.59
CA THR A 489 11.47 13.45 -39.62
C THR A 489 11.17 12.13 -38.90
N PRO A 490 12.19 11.42 -38.37
CA PRO A 490 11.99 10.21 -37.57
C PRO A 490 11.19 10.43 -36.27
N ARG A 491 11.02 11.69 -35.83
CA ARG A 491 10.32 12.06 -34.60
C ARG A 491 8.82 12.32 -34.79
N HIS A 492 8.35 12.41 -36.04
CA HIS A 492 6.94 12.63 -36.38
C HIS A 492 6.00 11.63 -35.65
N ASP A 493 6.30 10.33 -35.75
CA ASP A 493 5.45 9.28 -35.19
C ASP A 493 5.41 9.29 -33.65
N GLN A 494 6.44 9.85 -33.00
CA GLN A 494 6.45 9.99 -31.54
C GLN A 494 5.52 11.10 -31.05
N ILE A 495 5.39 12.18 -31.83
CA ILE A 495 4.41 13.25 -31.59
C ILE A 495 3.01 12.75 -31.88
N ALA A 496 2.81 12.07 -33.03
CA ALA A 496 1.53 11.47 -33.40
C ALA A 496 1.05 10.47 -32.34
N ALA A 497 1.96 9.65 -31.78
CA ALA A 497 1.64 8.70 -30.71
C ALA A 497 1.09 9.39 -29.44
N ARG A 498 1.65 10.54 -29.04
CA ARG A 498 1.12 11.34 -27.90
C ARG A 498 -0.19 12.03 -28.23
N ARG A 499 -0.39 12.42 -29.49
CA ARG A 499 -1.67 12.96 -29.95
C ARG A 499 -2.82 11.96 -29.79
N VAL A 500 -2.57 10.65 -29.90
CA VAL A 500 -3.59 9.62 -29.64
C VAL A 500 -4.18 9.75 -28.24
N ALA A 501 -3.37 9.98 -27.21
CA ALA A 501 -3.85 10.17 -25.84
C ALA A 501 -4.67 11.46 -25.68
N LEU A 502 -4.29 12.53 -26.40
CA LEU A 502 -5.05 13.79 -26.44
C LEU A 502 -6.42 13.59 -27.07
N LEU A 503 -6.49 12.91 -28.22
CA LEU A 503 -7.74 12.60 -28.90
C LEU A 503 -8.65 11.72 -28.04
N LEU A 504 -8.09 10.75 -27.30
CA LEU A 504 -8.86 9.94 -26.37
C LEU A 504 -9.54 10.80 -25.31
N ALA A 505 -8.86 11.85 -24.86
CA ALA A 505 -9.37 12.76 -23.86
C ALA A 505 -10.36 13.82 -24.41
N THR A 506 -10.20 14.28 -25.67
CA THR A 506 -11.03 15.35 -26.27
C THR A 506 -12.11 14.91 -27.23
N GLU A 507 -11.94 13.75 -27.88
CA GLU A 507 -12.86 13.23 -28.91
C GLU A 507 -13.36 11.81 -28.59
N GLY A 508 -12.66 11.10 -27.71
CA GLY A 508 -13.05 9.79 -27.19
C GLY A 508 -12.43 8.58 -27.90
N PRO A 509 -12.80 7.36 -27.48
CA PRO A 509 -12.13 6.13 -27.91
C PRO A 509 -12.16 5.86 -29.41
N GLY A 510 -13.24 6.20 -30.12
CA GLY A 510 -13.35 5.95 -31.55
C GLY A 510 -12.30 6.72 -32.36
N SER A 511 -12.16 8.02 -32.11
CA SER A 511 -11.17 8.88 -32.77
C SER A 511 -9.74 8.45 -32.44
N ALA A 512 -9.47 8.16 -31.16
CA ALA A 512 -8.17 7.69 -30.71
C ALA A 512 -7.78 6.33 -31.32
N ALA A 513 -8.70 5.36 -31.40
CA ALA A 513 -8.44 4.07 -32.04
C ALA A 513 -8.09 4.24 -33.53
N ALA A 514 -8.82 5.09 -34.25
CA ALA A 514 -8.54 5.39 -35.66
C ALA A 514 -7.17 6.06 -35.87
N ALA A 515 -6.79 6.99 -34.99
CA ALA A 515 -5.48 7.63 -35.02
C ALA A 515 -4.33 6.69 -34.62
N ALA A 516 -4.57 5.76 -33.71
CA ALA A 516 -3.58 4.78 -33.27
C ALA A 516 -3.25 3.75 -34.36
N GLU A 517 -4.24 3.32 -35.15
CA GLU A 517 -4.11 2.13 -36.00
C GLU A 517 -2.96 2.16 -37.02
N PRO A 518 -2.67 3.28 -37.72
CA PRO A 518 -1.49 3.38 -38.58
C PRO A 518 -0.18 3.21 -37.81
N LEU A 519 -0.09 3.80 -36.61
CA LEU A 519 1.10 3.73 -35.75
C LEU A 519 1.28 2.31 -35.20
N LEU A 520 0.18 1.67 -34.77
CA LEU A 520 0.18 0.29 -34.30
C LEU A 520 0.63 -0.70 -35.36
N ARG A 521 0.52 -0.39 -36.66
CA ARG A 521 1.01 -1.26 -37.74
C ARG A 521 2.45 -0.94 -38.10
N ASN A 522 2.74 0.34 -38.36
CA ASN A 522 3.92 0.74 -39.12
C ASN A 522 5.03 1.40 -38.29
N ALA A 523 4.73 1.90 -37.08
CA ALA A 523 5.71 2.64 -36.31
C ALA A 523 6.82 1.74 -35.75
N THR A 524 8.03 2.30 -35.63
CA THR A 524 9.23 1.63 -35.11
C THR A 524 9.91 2.50 -34.03
N GLY A 525 10.85 1.91 -33.28
CA GLY A 525 11.55 2.60 -32.19
C GLY A 525 10.65 2.93 -31.00
N GLN A 526 10.70 4.16 -30.50
CA GLN A 526 9.95 4.59 -29.31
C GLN A 526 8.48 4.93 -29.58
N ALA A 527 8.10 5.22 -30.83
CA ALA A 527 6.73 5.56 -31.21
C ALA A 527 5.69 4.45 -30.90
N PRO A 528 5.92 3.15 -31.24
CA PRO A 528 4.96 2.10 -30.92
C PRO A 528 4.77 1.90 -29.42
N VAL A 529 5.79 2.13 -28.58
CA VAL A 529 5.63 2.08 -27.12
C VAL A 529 4.56 3.06 -26.67
N TRP A 530 4.60 4.29 -27.15
CA TRP A 530 3.58 5.28 -26.81
C TRP A 530 2.23 5.01 -27.46
N ALA A 531 2.19 4.69 -28.75
CA ALA A 531 0.92 4.53 -29.47
C ALA A 531 0.10 3.34 -28.93
N CYS A 532 0.77 2.26 -28.51
CA CYS A 532 0.13 1.07 -27.95
C CYS A 532 -0.60 1.31 -26.62
N MET A 533 -0.21 2.33 -25.84
CA MET A 533 -0.85 2.62 -24.55
C MET A 533 -2.29 3.13 -24.69
N PRO A 534 -2.55 4.37 -25.19
CA PRO A 534 -3.91 4.84 -25.43
C PRO A 534 -4.60 4.04 -26.54
N GLY A 535 -3.85 3.50 -27.52
CA GLY A 535 -4.41 2.66 -28.58
C GLY A 535 -5.05 1.37 -28.05
N SER A 536 -4.39 0.65 -27.13
CA SER A 536 -4.96 -0.55 -26.49
C SER A 536 -6.22 -0.21 -25.69
N TYR A 537 -6.20 0.89 -24.91
CA TYR A 537 -7.39 1.33 -24.19
C TYR A 537 -8.54 1.67 -25.14
N SER A 538 -8.28 2.43 -26.20
CA SER A 538 -9.30 2.82 -27.18
C SER A 538 -9.89 1.63 -27.93
N LEU A 539 -9.05 0.66 -28.32
CA LEU A 539 -9.51 -0.60 -28.91
C LEU A 539 -10.37 -1.40 -27.93
N THR A 540 -10.01 -1.41 -26.65
CA THR A 540 -10.81 -2.04 -25.60
C THR A 540 -12.19 -1.40 -25.51
N ARG A 541 -12.27 -0.07 -25.40
CA ARG A 541 -13.54 0.66 -25.23
C ARG A 541 -14.42 0.61 -26.48
N THR A 542 -13.84 0.51 -27.68
CA THR A 542 -14.56 0.29 -28.94
C THR A 542 -14.97 -1.18 -29.17
N GLY A 543 -14.62 -2.09 -28.25
CA GLY A 543 -15.05 -3.49 -28.25
C GLY A 543 -14.17 -4.46 -29.03
N ARG A 544 -13.01 -4.01 -29.54
CA ARG A 544 -12.01 -4.83 -30.24
C ARG A 544 -10.97 -5.36 -29.25
N ILE A 545 -11.39 -6.27 -28.37
CA ILE A 545 -10.60 -6.76 -27.24
C ILE A 545 -9.32 -7.49 -27.68
N GLU A 546 -9.38 -8.37 -28.67
CA GLU A 546 -8.19 -9.15 -29.08
C GLU A 546 -7.13 -8.23 -29.70
N ALA A 547 -7.55 -7.28 -30.54
CA ALA A 547 -6.65 -6.25 -31.07
C ALA A 547 -6.04 -5.37 -29.97
N ALA A 548 -6.79 -5.11 -28.89
CA ALA A 548 -6.28 -4.37 -27.74
C ALA A 548 -5.21 -5.14 -26.96
N LEU A 549 -5.39 -6.45 -26.77
CA LEU A 549 -4.41 -7.34 -26.14
C LEU A 549 -3.13 -7.43 -26.99
N GLU A 550 -3.27 -7.62 -28.30
CA GLU A 550 -2.14 -7.61 -29.25
C GLU A 550 -1.37 -6.28 -29.21
N ALA A 551 -2.10 -5.15 -29.17
CA ALA A 551 -1.47 -3.83 -29.07
C ALA A 551 -0.70 -3.66 -27.75
N ALA A 552 -1.26 -4.12 -26.62
CA ALA A 552 -0.57 -4.08 -25.32
C ALA A 552 0.71 -4.93 -25.34
N ASP A 553 0.65 -6.15 -25.86
CA ASP A 553 1.79 -7.06 -25.95
C ASP A 553 2.87 -6.53 -26.90
N ARG A 554 2.48 -5.96 -28.06
CA ARG A 554 3.39 -5.30 -28.99
C ARG A 554 4.10 -4.10 -28.35
N GLY A 555 3.36 -3.26 -27.62
CA GLY A 555 3.92 -2.10 -26.93
C GLY A 555 4.96 -2.51 -25.89
N ARG A 556 4.64 -3.52 -25.08
CA ARG A 556 5.56 -4.11 -24.09
C ARG A 556 6.82 -4.68 -24.75
N ALA A 557 6.65 -5.45 -25.83
CA ALA A 557 7.79 -6.02 -26.57
C ALA A 557 8.68 -4.92 -27.17
N ALA A 558 8.07 -3.88 -27.77
CA ALA A 558 8.79 -2.73 -28.30
C ALA A 558 9.59 -2.02 -27.20
N GLN A 559 9.02 -1.86 -26.01
CA GLN A 559 9.70 -1.21 -24.88
C GLN A 559 10.87 -2.04 -24.35
N LEU A 560 10.70 -3.36 -24.20
CA LEU A 560 11.77 -4.26 -23.75
C LEU A 560 12.93 -4.35 -24.76
N ALA A 561 12.67 -4.08 -26.04
CA ALA A 561 13.68 -4.03 -27.08
C ALA A 561 14.48 -2.71 -27.12
N LEU A 562 14.07 -1.69 -26.36
CA LEU A 562 14.78 -0.42 -26.33
C LEU A 562 16.10 -0.54 -25.55
N THR A 563 17.17 -0.03 -26.14
CA THR A 563 18.49 0.09 -25.50
C THR A 563 18.63 1.36 -24.67
N GLU A 564 17.79 2.36 -24.95
CA GLU A 564 17.71 3.61 -24.20
C GLU A 564 16.50 3.55 -23.26
N PRO A 565 16.64 3.98 -22.00
CA PRO A 565 15.52 3.94 -21.08
C PRO A 565 14.47 4.98 -21.47
N MET A 566 13.20 4.60 -21.39
CA MET A 566 12.04 5.45 -21.67
C MET A 566 11.49 6.05 -20.41
N ASP A 567 10.99 7.29 -20.49
CA ASP A 567 10.42 8.07 -19.38
C ASP A 567 9.25 7.37 -18.65
N TRP A 568 8.72 6.28 -19.22
CA TRP A 568 7.55 5.54 -18.79
C TRP A 568 7.87 4.07 -18.60
N TYR A 569 7.18 3.41 -17.67
CA TYR A 569 7.56 2.08 -17.17
C TYR A 569 6.88 0.92 -17.91
N PRO A 570 7.55 -0.26 -18.03
CA PRO A 570 7.01 -1.41 -18.76
C PRO A 570 5.65 -1.92 -18.30
N TRP A 571 5.30 -1.65 -17.04
CA TRP A 571 4.04 -2.09 -16.45
C TRP A 571 2.82 -1.33 -17.00
N MET A 572 2.99 -0.18 -17.68
CA MET A 572 1.88 0.57 -18.28
C MET A 572 1.09 -0.28 -19.29
N HIS A 573 1.80 -1.02 -20.14
CA HIS A 573 1.17 -1.95 -21.08
C HIS A 573 0.44 -3.09 -20.39
N LEU A 574 0.89 -3.50 -19.21
CA LEU A 574 0.21 -4.51 -18.39
C LEU A 574 -1.07 -3.97 -17.78
N PHE A 575 -1.11 -2.70 -17.36
CA PHE A 575 -2.35 -2.06 -16.95
C PHE A 575 -3.39 -2.12 -18.08
N TYR A 576 -3.05 -1.69 -19.30
CA TYR A 576 -3.99 -1.73 -20.44
C TYR A 576 -4.41 -3.15 -20.84
N ARG A 577 -3.49 -4.13 -20.75
CA ARG A 577 -3.82 -5.54 -20.91
C ARG A 577 -4.83 -6.00 -19.85
N GLY A 578 -4.64 -5.63 -18.59
CA GLY A 578 -5.57 -5.91 -17.49
C GLY A 578 -6.96 -5.30 -17.73
N GLU A 579 -7.03 -4.10 -18.30
CA GLU A 579 -8.30 -3.47 -18.69
C GLU A 579 -9.03 -4.27 -19.77
N ALA A 580 -8.34 -4.68 -20.83
CA ALA A 580 -8.92 -5.51 -21.89
C ALA A 580 -9.45 -6.85 -21.36
N LEU A 581 -8.71 -7.49 -20.45
CA LEU A 581 -9.14 -8.71 -19.76
C LEU A 581 -10.40 -8.48 -18.92
N ALA A 582 -10.43 -7.42 -18.11
CA ALA A 582 -11.59 -7.11 -17.28
C ALA A 582 -12.84 -6.81 -18.11
N GLN A 583 -12.74 -5.99 -19.16
CA GLN A 583 -13.89 -5.59 -19.98
C GLN A 583 -14.46 -6.72 -20.85
N SER A 584 -13.67 -7.77 -21.13
CA SER A 584 -14.18 -8.99 -21.78
C SER A 584 -14.85 -9.97 -20.81
N GLY A 585 -14.64 -9.83 -19.50
CA GLY A 585 -15.15 -10.75 -18.47
C GLY A 585 -14.12 -11.75 -17.94
N ARG A 586 -12.84 -11.61 -18.28
CA ARG A 586 -11.75 -12.45 -17.76
C ARG A 586 -11.22 -11.89 -16.43
N PHE A 587 -12.11 -11.74 -15.45
CA PHE A 587 -11.83 -11.02 -14.20
C PHE A 587 -10.72 -11.66 -13.35
N ALA A 588 -10.67 -13.00 -13.27
CA ALA A 588 -9.61 -13.70 -12.54
C ALA A 588 -8.20 -13.40 -13.10
N GLU A 589 -8.06 -13.38 -14.43
CA GLU A 589 -6.79 -13.08 -15.08
C GLU A 589 -6.40 -11.60 -14.92
N ALA A 590 -7.38 -10.69 -15.01
CA ALA A 590 -7.15 -9.27 -14.77
C ALA A 590 -6.71 -9.01 -13.32
N GLU A 591 -7.37 -9.65 -12.34
CA GLU A 591 -7.02 -9.52 -10.92
C GLU A 591 -5.65 -10.10 -10.61
N ALA A 592 -5.34 -11.30 -11.13
CA ALA A 592 -4.04 -11.93 -10.93
C ALA A 592 -2.90 -11.05 -11.48
N LEU A 593 -3.08 -10.51 -12.69
CA LEU A 593 -2.13 -9.58 -13.30
C LEU A 593 -1.94 -8.32 -12.44
N ALA A 594 -3.03 -7.67 -12.03
CA ALA A 594 -2.95 -6.45 -11.25
C ALA A 594 -2.34 -6.68 -9.85
N ALA A 595 -2.65 -7.81 -9.21
CA ALA A 595 -2.06 -8.18 -7.93
C ALA A 595 -0.55 -8.46 -8.05
N GLU A 596 -0.12 -9.19 -9.08
CA GLU A 596 1.30 -9.43 -9.36
C GLU A 596 2.06 -8.11 -9.58
N GLN A 597 1.51 -7.22 -10.39
CA GLN A 597 2.16 -5.95 -10.69
C GLN A 597 2.14 -4.96 -9.51
N TYR A 598 1.12 -5.01 -8.66
CA TYR A 598 1.11 -4.27 -7.39
C TYR A 598 2.26 -4.74 -6.48
N GLN A 599 2.47 -6.06 -6.35
CA GLN A 599 3.57 -6.63 -5.58
C GLN A 599 4.94 -6.32 -6.18
N ALA A 600 5.07 -6.39 -7.51
CA ALA A 600 6.29 -5.97 -8.21
C ALA A 600 6.59 -4.48 -7.95
N GLY A 601 5.57 -3.62 -7.98
CA GLY A 601 5.70 -2.20 -7.63
C GLY A 601 6.14 -1.95 -6.19
N LEU A 602 5.78 -2.81 -5.24
CA LEU A 602 6.30 -2.77 -3.87
C LEU A 602 7.78 -3.17 -3.83
N ALA A 603 8.15 -4.26 -4.49
CA ALA A 603 9.53 -4.74 -4.57
C ALA A 603 10.47 -3.70 -5.20
N ASP A 604 10.03 -3.07 -6.27
CA ASP A 604 10.78 -2.06 -7.02
C ASP A 604 10.67 -0.65 -6.42
N ARG A 605 9.86 -0.46 -5.36
CA ARG A 605 9.53 0.85 -4.74
C ARG A 605 8.91 1.85 -5.72
N SER A 606 8.22 1.35 -6.75
CA SER A 606 7.47 2.18 -7.68
C SER A 606 6.09 2.51 -7.09
N VAL A 607 6.02 3.65 -6.39
CA VAL A 607 4.76 4.15 -5.80
C VAL A 607 3.68 4.41 -6.86
N GLU A 608 4.07 4.80 -8.07
CA GLU A 608 3.15 5.02 -9.18
C GLU A 608 2.54 3.71 -9.68
N ALA A 609 3.33 2.63 -9.79
CA ALA A 609 2.81 1.30 -10.13
C ALA A 609 1.81 0.81 -9.08
N GLN A 610 2.14 0.99 -7.79
CA GLN A 610 1.25 0.64 -6.69
C GLN A 610 -0.09 1.37 -6.79
N ALA A 611 -0.08 2.68 -7.05
CA ALA A 611 -1.30 3.46 -7.22
C ALA A 611 -2.12 3.01 -8.45
N MET A 612 -1.47 2.77 -9.59
CA MET A 612 -2.12 2.33 -10.82
C MET A 612 -2.83 0.99 -10.67
N PHE A 613 -2.14 -0.04 -10.14
CA PHE A 613 -2.73 -1.36 -9.99
C PHE A 613 -3.70 -1.44 -8.81
N SER A 614 -3.52 -0.60 -7.79
CA SER A 614 -4.56 -0.43 -6.75
C SER A 614 -5.83 0.17 -7.34
N TRP A 615 -5.71 1.20 -8.19
CA TRP A 615 -6.86 1.75 -8.90
C TRP A 615 -7.52 0.70 -9.80
N GLN A 616 -6.76 -0.05 -10.60
CA GLN A 616 -7.28 -1.12 -11.47
C GLN A 616 -8.13 -2.15 -10.70
N LEU A 617 -7.64 -2.60 -9.54
CA LEU A 617 -8.35 -3.55 -8.68
C LEU A 617 -9.66 -2.99 -8.12
N ALA A 618 -9.83 -1.67 -8.03
CA ALA A 618 -11.09 -1.07 -7.60
C ALA A 618 -12.14 -0.98 -8.73
N LYS A 619 -11.73 -1.01 -10.01
CA LYS A 619 -12.61 -0.72 -11.15
C LYS A 619 -13.71 -1.75 -11.38
N THR A 620 -13.51 -3.00 -10.96
CA THR A 620 -14.44 -4.10 -11.20
C THR A 620 -15.59 -4.16 -10.18
N VAL A 621 -15.73 -3.17 -9.30
CA VAL A 621 -16.71 -3.18 -8.20
C VAL A 621 -18.16 -3.28 -8.67
N ALA A 622 -18.51 -2.67 -9.81
CA ALA A 622 -19.88 -2.71 -10.33
C ALA A 622 -20.30 -4.07 -10.90
N ASP A 623 -19.32 -4.95 -11.17
CA ASP A 623 -19.52 -6.29 -11.73
C ASP A 623 -19.32 -7.39 -10.68
N ARG A 624 -18.30 -7.26 -9.83
CA ARG A 624 -17.91 -8.27 -8.82
C ARG A 624 -18.44 -7.96 -7.42
N GLY A 625 -18.83 -6.72 -7.18
CA GLY A 625 -19.46 -6.30 -5.93
C GLY A 625 -18.53 -6.09 -4.75
N GLN A 626 -17.23 -6.41 -4.79
CA GLN A 626 -16.29 -6.36 -3.66
C GLN A 626 -16.09 -4.93 -3.06
N VAL A 627 -17.11 -4.39 -2.40
CA VAL A 627 -17.20 -2.97 -2.00
C VAL A 627 -16.09 -2.58 -1.05
N ALA A 628 -15.95 -3.31 0.08
CA ALA A 628 -14.98 -2.95 1.11
C ALA A 628 -13.54 -2.95 0.55
N ARG A 629 -13.20 -3.93 -0.28
CA ARG A 629 -11.91 -4.00 -0.97
C ARG A 629 -11.72 -2.88 -1.98
N ALA A 630 -12.72 -2.57 -2.80
CA ALA A 630 -12.65 -1.50 -3.80
C ALA A 630 -12.46 -0.13 -3.14
N VAL A 631 -13.18 0.16 -2.04
CA VAL A 631 -13.02 1.40 -1.26
C VAL A 631 -11.58 1.55 -0.76
N ARG A 632 -11.03 0.52 -0.11
CA ARG A 632 -9.64 0.54 0.38
C ARG A 632 -8.66 0.80 -0.75
N ARG A 633 -8.80 0.07 -1.86
CA ARG A 633 -7.90 0.18 -3.03
C ARG A 633 -7.96 1.55 -3.71
N ALA A 634 -9.15 2.13 -3.84
CA ALA A 634 -9.31 3.48 -4.38
C ALA A 634 -8.72 4.55 -3.45
N GLN A 635 -8.92 4.43 -2.13
CA GLN A 635 -8.32 5.34 -1.14
C GLN A 635 -6.79 5.30 -1.16
N THR A 636 -6.19 4.11 -1.20
CA THR A 636 -4.73 3.95 -1.35
C THR A 636 -4.22 4.66 -2.61
N ALA A 637 -4.87 4.47 -3.76
CA ALA A 637 -4.46 5.12 -5.01
C ALA A 637 -4.59 6.66 -4.92
N ILE A 638 -5.70 7.17 -4.38
CA ILE A 638 -5.92 8.62 -4.17
C ILE A 638 -4.81 9.22 -3.31
N ALA A 639 -4.48 8.57 -2.19
CA ALA A 639 -3.48 9.04 -1.26
C ALA A 639 -2.09 9.16 -1.91
N ILE A 640 -1.69 8.14 -2.68
CA ILE A 640 -0.43 8.15 -3.43
C ILE A 640 -0.44 9.23 -4.51
N TYR A 641 -1.50 9.35 -5.32
CA TYR A 641 -1.55 10.37 -6.37
C TYR A 641 -1.60 11.80 -5.85
N ARG A 642 -2.21 12.04 -4.69
CA ARG A 642 -2.12 13.35 -4.01
C ARG A 642 -0.68 13.68 -3.62
N GLN A 643 0.05 12.71 -3.09
CA GLN A 643 1.46 12.87 -2.74
C GLN A 643 2.34 13.12 -3.97
N LEU A 644 2.05 12.46 -5.09
CA LEU A 644 2.76 12.64 -6.37
C LEU A 644 2.36 13.93 -7.10
N GLY A 645 1.36 14.69 -6.60
CA GLY A 645 0.85 15.88 -7.29
C GLY A 645 0.20 15.57 -8.63
N ARG A 646 -0.59 14.48 -8.71
CA ARG A 646 -1.22 13.98 -9.94
C ARG A 646 -2.76 14.11 -9.87
N PRO A 647 -3.33 15.33 -10.00
CA PRO A 647 -4.74 15.55 -9.69
C PRO A 647 -5.69 14.87 -10.69
N GLN A 648 -5.27 14.67 -11.95
CA GLN A 648 -6.05 13.92 -12.94
C GLN A 648 -6.27 12.45 -12.55
N PHE A 649 -5.25 11.78 -12.00
CA PHE A 649 -5.40 10.41 -11.51
C PHE A 649 -6.19 10.34 -10.20
N VAL A 650 -6.11 11.38 -9.36
CA VAL A 650 -6.98 11.53 -8.19
C VAL A 650 -8.45 11.59 -8.63
N GLU A 651 -8.78 12.38 -9.66
CA GLU A 651 -10.12 12.42 -10.25
C GLU A 651 -10.58 11.01 -10.66
N PHE A 652 -9.76 10.26 -11.39
CA PHE A 652 -10.13 8.93 -11.88
C PHE A 652 -10.41 7.94 -10.74
N CYS A 653 -9.62 8.00 -9.67
CA CYS A 653 -9.83 7.15 -8.50
C CYS A 653 -11.07 7.56 -7.70
N LEU A 654 -11.38 8.86 -7.61
CA LEU A 654 -12.58 9.37 -6.94
C LEU A 654 -13.88 8.91 -7.64
N ILE A 655 -13.88 8.77 -8.97
CA ILE A 655 -15.02 8.22 -9.73
C ILE A 655 -15.35 6.80 -9.25
N TYR A 656 -14.34 5.93 -9.13
CA TYR A 656 -14.57 4.55 -8.68
C TYR A 656 -14.76 4.43 -7.16
N LEU A 657 -14.23 5.36 -6.36
CA LEU A 657 -14.58 5.46 -4.95
C LEU A 657 -16.07 5.79 -4.77
N ALA A 658 -16.59 6.76 -5.54
CA ALA A 658 -18.01 7.09 -5.54
C ALA A 658 -18.87 5.90 -5.98
N LEU A 659 -18.46 5.22 -7.05
CA LEU A 659 -19.15 4.03 -7.54
C LEU A 659 -19.16 2.89 -6.49
N ALA A 660 -18.03 2.63 -5.81
CA ALA A 660 -17.96 1.61 -4.77
C ALA A 660 -18.90 1.91 -3.60
N HIS A 661 -18.89 3.14 -3.08
CA HIS A 661 -19.82 3.58 -2.04
C HIS A 661 -21.28 3.48 -2.50
N ALA A 662 -21.58 3.86 -3.75
CA ALA A 662 -22.92 3.77 -4.31
C ALA A 662 -23.42 2.31 -4.41
N ILE A 663 -22.58 1.38 -4.86
CA ILE A 663 -22.89 -0.06 -4.88
C ILE A 663 -23.08 -0.62 -3.47
N GLY A 664 -22.38 -0.07 -2.47
CA GLY A 664 -22.58 -0.39 -1.05
C GLY A 664 -23.73 0.36 -0.36
N ARG A 665 -24.58 1.07 -1.11
CA ARG A 665 -25.70 1.89 -0.60
C ARG A 665 -25.29 2.93 0.46
N GLN A 666 -24.15 3.59 0.23
CA GLN A 666 -23.58 4.65 1.06
C GLN A 666 -23.65 6.00 0.32
N PRO A 667 -24.86 6.63 0.21
CA PRO A 667 -25.06 7.79 -0.66
C PRO A 667 -24.30 9.04 -0.20
N ALA A 668 -24.09 9.22 1.11
CA ALA A 668 -23.37 10.39 1.63
C ALA A 668 -21.88 10.34 1.25
N GLU A 669 -21.26 9.18 1.41
CA GLU A 669 -19.87 8.90 1.07
C GLU A 669 -19.65 8.97 -0.44
N ALA A 670 -20.59 8.42 -1.22
CA ALA A 670 -20.55 8.51 -2.68
C ALA A 670 -20.63 9.97 -3.17
N ALA A 671 -21.53 10.78 -2.59
CA ALA A 671 -21.64 12.20 -2.88
C ALA A 671 -20.42 13.00 -2.43
N ALA A 672 -19.79 12.64 -1.31
CA ALA A 672 -18.55 13.27 -0.83
C ALA A 672 -17.40 13.01 -1.80
N ALA A 673 -17.26 11.81 -2.35
CA ALA A 673 -16.25 11.49 -3.35
C ALA A 673 -16.45 12.28 -4.66
N LEU A 674 -17.69 12.46 -5.12
CA LEU A 674 -18.00 13.29 -6.29
C LEU A 674 -17.74 14.78 -6.03
N THR A 675 -18.09 15.30 -4.84
CA THR A 675 -17.77 16.68 -4.43
C THR A 675 -16.26 16.91 -4.41
N ALA A 676 -15.50 16.00 -3.79
CA ALA A 676 -14.04 16.08 -3.75
C ALA A 676 -13.41 16.04 -5.15
N ARG A 677 -14.06 15.38 -6.12
CA ARG A 677 -13.66 15.39 -7.53
C ARG A 677 -13.92 16.73 -8.19
N ASP A 678 -15.09 17.34 -7.93
CA ASP A 678 -15.44 18.65 -8.47
C ASP A 678 -14.55 19.78 -7.89
N GLU A 679 -14.13 19.66 -6.62
CA GLU A 679 -13.21 20.59 -5.96
C GLU A 679 -11.80 20.63 -6.60
N LEU A 680 -11.41 19.62 -7.37
CA LEU A 680 -10.15 19.65 -8.13
C LEU A 680 -10.16 20.70 -9.24
N GLY A 681 -11.35 21.16 -9.67
CA GLY A 681 -11.49 22.16 -10.74
C GLY A 681 -11.09 21.65 -12.13
N ILE A 682 -10.98 20.33 -12.31
CA ILE A 682 -10.56 19.70 -13.57
C ILE A 682 -11.78 19.38 -14.42
N THR A 683 -11.71 19.74 -15.71
CA THR A 683 -12.73 19.38 -16.69
C THR A 683 -12.61 17.89 -17.00
N CYS A 684 -13.71 17.13 -16.86
CA CYS A 684 -13.69 15.69 -17.12
C CYS A 684 -13.38 15.43 -18.60
N SER A 685 -12.40 14.56 -18.85
CA SER A 685 -12.06 14.10 -20.20
C SER A 685 -12.91 12.91 -20.63
N TYR A 686 -13.03 12.68 -21.94
CA TYR A 686 -13.74 11.51 -22.47
C TYR A 686 -13.08 10.17 -22.13
N PHE A 687 -11.85 10.16 -21.61
CA PHE A 687 -11.21 8.96 -21.08
C PHE A 687 -12.02 8.31 -19.94
N MET A 688 -12.69 9.12 -19.11
CA MET A 688 -13.51 8.70 -17.96
C MET A 688 -14.94 9.24 -18.01
N GLY A 689 -15.36 9.82 -19.15
CA GLY A 689 -16.61 10.55 -19.27
C GLY A 689 -17.84 9.69 -18.99
N VAL A 690 -17.90 8.49 -19.58
CA VAL A 690 -19.01 7.54 -19.38
C VAL A 690 -18.99 6.96 -17.96
N ASP A 691 -17.81 6.60 -17.46
CA ASP A 691 -17.63 6.06 -16.10
C ASP A 691 -18.06 7.06 -15.01
N LEU A 692 -17.82 8.37 -15.20
CA LEU A 692 -18.34 9.41 -14.30
C LEU A 692 -19.88 9.43 -14.27
N GLN A 693 -20.53 9.30 -15.43
CA GLN A 693 -21.99 9.28 -15.50
C GLN A 693 -22.56 8.01 -14.87
N LEU A 694 -21.88 6.86 -15.03
CA LEU A 694 -22.22 5.62 -14.33
C LEU A 694 -22.14 5.81 -12.81
N ALA A 695 -21.04 6.37 -12.31
CA ALA A 695 -20.87 6.65 -10.88
C ALA A 695 -21.96 7.58 -10.34
N ARG A 696 -22.29 8.66 -11.07
CA ARG A 696 -23.41 9.56 -10.72
C ARG A 696 -24.75 8.82 -10.72
N GLY A 697 -25.03 8.01 -11.74
CA GLY A 697 -26.26 7.22 -11.83
C GLY A 697 -26.42 6.27 -10.66
N TRP A 698 -25.36 5.55 -10.27
CA TRP A 698 -25.37 4.69 -9.09
C TRP A 698 -25.50 5.47 -7.78
N THR A 699 -24.90 6.65 -7.65
CA THR A 699 -25.10 7.52 -6.48
C THR A 699 -26.54 7.98 -6.33
N GLU A 700 -27.22 8.30 -7.45
CA GLU A 700 -28.65 8.62 -7.46
C GLU A 700 -29.49 7.40 -7.04
N ILE A 701 -29.13 6.19 -7.48
CA ILE A 701 -29.79 4.95 -7.04
C ILE A 701 -29.64 4.76 -5.52
N ALA A 702 -28.42 4.91 -4.98
CA ALA A 702 -28.17 4.81 -3.55
C ALA A 702 -28.97 5.84 -2.74
N SER A 703 -29.26 7.00 -3.35
CA SER A 703 -30.08 8.07 -2.77
C SER A 703 -31.60 7.86 -2.95
N GLY A 704 -32.01 6.88 -3.75
CA GLY A 704 -33.42 6.57 -4.05
C GLY A 704 -34.00 7.34 -5.24
N ASN A 705 -33.18 7.99 -6.07
CA ASN A 705 -33.60 8.91 -7.13
C ASN A 705 -33.59 8.21 -8.51
N PHE A 706 -34.43 7.19 -8.69
CA PHE A 706 -34.36 6.27 -9.85
C PHE A 706 -34.59 6.96 -11.19
N ARG A 707 -35.47 7.96 -11.26
CA ARG A 707 -35.70 8.73 -12.50
C ARG A 707 -34.44 9.47 -12.95
N ARG A 708 -33.70 10.07 -12.01
CA ARG A 708 -32.46 10.79 -12.34
C ARG A 708 -31.38 9.81 -12.78
N ALA A 709 -31.27 8.67 -12.10
CA ALA A 709 -30.38 7.59 -12.50
C ALA A 709 -30.68 7.08 -13.93
N GLN A 710 -31.96 6.87 -14.27
CA GLN A 710 -32.38 6.48 -15.62
C GLN A 710 -31.91 7.50 -16.67
N ALA A 711 -32.12 8.79 -16.43
CA ALA A 711 -31.67 9.85 -17.34
C ALA A 711 -30.14 9.84 -17.50
N LEU A 712 -29.38 9.74 -16.41
CA LEU A 712 -27.92 9.70 -16.44
C LEU A 712 -27.38 8.48 -17.20
N PHE A 713 -27.99 7.31 -17.05
CA PHE A 713 -27.59 6.13 -17.83
C PHE A 713 -27.95 6.26 -19.31
N GLY A 714 -29.09 6.87 -19.65
CA GLY A 714 -29.45 7.18 -21.03
C GLY A 714 -28.45 8.14 -21.67
N GLU A 715 -28.15 9.24 -20.99
CA GLU A 715 -27.11 10.21 -21.39
C GLU A 715 -25.74 9.53 -21.56
N ALA A 716 -25.36 8.63 -20.65
CA ALA A 716 -24.12 7.86 -20.72
C ALA A 716 -24.07 6.90 -21.92
N ALA A 717 -25.18 6.24 -22.24
CA ALA A 717 -25.28 5.34 -23.39
C ALA A 717 -25.21 6.10 -24.72
N ASP A 718 -25.96 7.20 -24.83
CA ASP A 718 -25.95 8.07 -26.02
C ASP A 718 -24.55 8.67 -26.25
N GLU A 719 -23.92 9.13 -25.18
CA GLU A 719 -22.57 9.67 -25.23
C GLU A 719 -21.55 8.59 -25.61
N GLY A 720 -21.63 7.41 -25.00
CA GLY A 720 -20.74 6.29 -25.29
C GLY A 720 -20.79 5.87 -26.76
N GLU A 721 -21.98 5.71 -27.33
CA GLU A 721 -22.15 5.42 -28.75
C GLU A 721 -21.58 6.54 -29.64
N ARG A 722 -21.79 7.81 -29.26
CA ARG A 722 -21.29 8.97 -30.01
C ARG A 722 -19.76 9.03 -30.06
N ILE A 723 -19.08 8.71 -28.96
CA ILE A 723 -17.60 8.79 -28.85
C ILE A 723 -16.89 7.47 -29.18
N GLY A 724 -17.64 6.40 -29.47
CA GLY A 724 -17.10 5.07 -29.74
C GLY A 724 -16.75 4.25 -28.48
N ASP A 725 -17.25 4.63 -27.32
CA ASP A 725 -17.16 3.86 -26.07
C ASP A 725 -18.32 2.87 -25.94
N LEU A 726 -18.29 1.81 -26.76
CA LEU A 726 -19.32 0.78 -26.79
C LEU A 726 -19.38 -0.02 -25.48
N VAL A 727 -18.23 -0.26 -24.85
CA VAL A 727 -18.16 -0.95 -23.54
C VAL A 727 -18.87 -0.13 -22.46
N GLY A 728 -18.62 1.17 -22.40
CA GLY A 728 -19.30 2.09 -21.49
C GLY A 728 -20.81 2.17 -21.77
N ALA A 729 -21.20 2.26 -23.05
CA ALA A 729 -22.61 2.29 -23.46
C ALA A 729 -23.35 1.00 -23.04
N ALA A 730 -22.74 -0.17 -23.26
CA ALA A 730 -23.31 -1.45 -22.82
C ALA A 730 -23.47 -1.52 -21.30
N ALA A 731 -22.50 -1.01 -20.53
CA ALA A 731 -22.59 -0.94 -19.07
C ALA A 731 -23.72 -0.01 -18.60
N ALA A 732 -23.92 1.13 -19.25
CA ALA A 732 -24.99 2.08 -18.93
C ALA A 732 -26.39 1.52 -19.23
N LEU A 733 -26.57 0.93 -20.41
CA LEU A 733 -27.82 0.25 -20.78
C LEU A 733 -28.12 -0.94 -19.86
N HIS A 734 -27.08 -1.69 -19.44
CA HIS A 734 -27.25 -2.74 -18.44
C HIS A 734 -27.62 -2.18 -17.05
N GLY A 735 -27.04 -1.04 -16.66
CA GLY A 735 -27.45 -0.28 -15.48
C GLY A 735 -28.94 0.08 -15.50
N MET A 736 -29.47 0.54 -16.64
CA MET A 736 -30.91 0.78 -16.82
C MET A 736 -31.74 -0.50 -16.70
N ALA A 737 -31.25 -1.63 -17.22
CA ALA A 737 -31.90 -2.93 -17.06
C ALA A 737 -32.06 -3.29 -15.58
N ARG A 738 -30.98 -3.14 -14.80
CA ARG A 738 -30.88 -3.48 -13.37
C ARG A 738 -31.83 -2.66 -12.48
N ILE A 739 -32.25 -1.47 -12.93
CA ILE A 739 -33.23 -0.63 -12.22
C ILE A 739 -34.65 -0.72 -12.77
N GLY A 740 -34.94 -1.68 -13.67
CA GLY A 740 -36.30 -2.03 -14.07
C GLY A 740 -36.73 -1.57 -15.47
N HIS A 741 -35.82 -1.00 -16.27
CA HIS A 741 -36.12 -0.54 -17.64
C HIS A 741 -35.75 -1.55 -18.74
N ALA A 742 -35.55 -2.83 -18.38
CA ALA A 742 -35.08 -3.87 -19.29
C ALA A 742 -35.87 -3.97 -20.61
N LYS A 743 -37.20 -3.82 -20.58
CA LYS A 743 -38.05 -3.86 -21.79
C LYS A 743 -37.74 -2.75 -22.79
N GLU A 744 -37.36 -1.56 -22.31
CA GLU A 744 -37.06 -0.40 -23.15
C GLU A 744 -35.71 -0.56 -23.85
N ILE A 745 -34.73 -1.17 -23.16
CA ILE A 745 -33.33 -1.17 -23.59
C ILE A 745 -32.83 -2.51 -24.13
N ALA A 746 -33.57 -3.62 -24.00
CA ALA A 746 -33.02 -4.96 -24.31
C ALA A 746 -32.60 -5.11 -25.78
N GLY A 747 -33.35 -4.51 -26.71
CA GLY A 747 -32.98 -4.48 -28.13
C GLY A 747 -31.69 -3.69 -28.37
N ARG A 748 -31.67 -2.42 -27.91
CA ARG A 748 -30.52 -1.52 -28.05
C ARG A 748 -29.25 -2.10 -27.40
N LEU A 749 -29.35 -2.69 -26.21
CA LEU A 749 -28.23 -3.36 -25.55
C LEU A 749 -27.76 -4.59 -26.34
N GLY A 750 -28.69 -5.34 -26.95
CA GLY A 750 -28.35 -6.45 -27.84
C GLY A 750 -27.53 -6.00 -29.05
N ASP A 751 -27.94 -4.90 -29.68
CA ASP A 751 -27.24 -4.33 -30.85
C ASP A 751 -25.84 -3.82 -30.48
N VAL A 752 -25.71 -3.08 -29.38
CA VAL A 752 -24.41 -2.60 -28.89
C VAL A 752 -23.51 -3.78 -28.47
N ALA A 753 -24.03 -4.75 -27.73
CA ALA A 753 -23.26 -5.91 -27.26
C ALA A 753 -22.77 -6.80 -28.42
N ALA A 754 -23.50 -6.88 -29.53
CA ALA A 754 -23.07 -7.62 -30.71
C ALA A 754 -21.80 -7.05 -31.37
N GLY A 755 -21.49 -5.77 -31.12
CA GLY A 755 -20.27 -5.11 -31.59
C GLY A 755 -19.06 -5.23 -30.66
N ILE A 756 -19.17 -5.96 -29.54
CA ILE A 756 -18.14 -6.05 -28.51
C ILE A 756 -17.68 -7.50 -28.35
N GLU A 757 -16.37 -7.73 -28.45
CA GLU A 757 -15.77 -9.04 -28.23
C GLU A 757 -15.77 -9.42 -26.74
N GLY A 758 -16.01 -10.71 -26.45
CA GLY A 758 -15.93 -11.29 -25.11
C GLY A 758 -17.27 -11.74 -24.53
N PRO A 759 -17.26 -12.59 -23.47
CA PRO A 759 -18.47 -13.13 -22.86
C PRO A 759 -19.29 -12.12 -22.04
N LEU A 760 -18.67 -11.11 -21.43
CA LEU A 760 -19.37 -10.16 -20.55
C LEU A 760 -20.47 -9.34 -21.26
N PRO A 761 -20.23 -8.71 -22.44
CA PRO A 761 -21.27 -7.97 -23.16
C PRO A 761 -22.48 -8.84 -23.53
N ALA A 762 -22.23 -10.06 -24.01
CA ALA A 762 -23.28 -11.02 -24.34
C ALA A 762 -24.11 -11.42 -23.11
N ALA A 763 -23.45 -11.64 -21.96
CA ALA A 763 -24.14 -11.95 -20.71
C ALA A 763 -25.00 -10.77 -20.21
N ARG A 764 -24.53 -9.52 -20.35
CA ARG A 764 -25.32 -8.31 -20.03
C ARG A 764 -26.58 -8.21 -20.91
N ALA A 765 -26.45 -8.44 -22.22
CA ALA A 765 -27.58 -8.45 -23.14
C ALA A 765 -28.57 -9.60 -22.83
N ALA A 766 -28.07 -10.80 -22.54
CA ALA A 766 -28.89 -11.93 -22.13
C ALA A 766 -29.64 -11.65 -20.82
N HIS A 767 -29.00 -11.00 -19.85
CA HIS A 767 -29.63 -10.58 -18.60
C HIS A 767 -30.80 -9.61 -18.88
N ALA A 768 -30.56 -8.55 -19.65
CA ALA A 768 -31.62 -7.58 -19.97
C ALA A 768 -32.78 -8.21 -20.73
N ARG A 769 -32.51 -9.14 -21.65
CA ARG A 769 -33.55 -9.86 -22.38
C ARG A 769 -34.38 -10.76 -21.48
N ALA A 770 -33.72 -11.54 -20.62
CA ALA A 770 -34.39 -12.41 -19.66
C ALA A 770 -35.27 -11.61 -18.67
N LEU A 771 -34.81 -10.43 -18.25
CA LEU A 771 -35.60 -9.47 -17.45
C LEU A 771 -36.81 -8.92 -18.23
N ALA A 772 -36.63 -8.56 -19.50
CA ALA A 772 -37.70 -8.03 -20.34
C ALA A 772 -38.81 -9.07 -20.57
N ASP A 773 -38.41 -10.33 -20.79
CA ASP A 773 -39.30 -11.46 -21.04
C ASP A 773 -39.91 -12.04 -19.75
N GLY A 774 -39.32 -11.73 -18.59
CA GLY A 774 -39.70 -12.31 -17.31
C GLY A 774 -39.45 -13.83 -17.26
N ASP A 775 -38.38 -14.29 -17.90
CA ASP A 775 -38.02 -15.70 -18.00
C ASP A 775 -37.08 -16.11 -16.85
N PRO A 776 -37.60 -16.83 -15.83
CA PRO A 776 -36.78 -17.22 -14.68
C PRO A 776 -35.69 -18.24 -15.03
N GLU A 777 -35.91 -19.13 -16.00
CA GLU A 777 -34.90 -20.14 -16.37
C GLU A 777 -33.73 -19.48 -17.10
N ALA A 778 -34.01 -18.50 -17.95
CA ALA A 778 -32.98 -17.68 -18.58
C ALA A 778 -32.20 -16.87 -17.53
N LEU A 779 -32.87 -16.28 -16.53
CA LEU A 779 -32.20 -15.55 -15.44
C LEU A 779 -31.28 -16.46 -14.61
N GLU A 780 -31.68 -17.70 -14.34
CA GLU A 780 -30.81 -18.67 -13.67
C GLU A 780 -29.59 -19.09 -14.51
N ARG A 781 -29.75 -19.20 -15.83
CA ARG A 781 -28.61 -19.44 -16.75
C ARG A 781 -27.65 -18.26 -16.77
N VAL A 782 -28.19 -17.04 -16.82
CA VAL A 782 -27.42 -15.79 -16.74
C VAL A 782 -26.67 -15.70 -15.41
N SER A 783 -27.31 -16.02 -14.29
CA SER A 783 -26.66 -16.05 -12.97
C SER A 783 -25.46 -17.01 -12.92
N ARG A 784 -25.55 -18.18 -13.55
CA ARG A 784 -24.43 -19.13 -13.69
C ARG A 784 -23.33 -18.58 -14.59
N THR A 785 -23.73 -17.99 -15.73
CA THR A 785 -22.79 -17.39 -16.68
C THR A 785 -21.95 -16.28 -16.04
N PHE A 786 -22.55 -15.44 -15.19
CA PHE A 786 -21.81 -14.43 -14.43
C PHE A 786 -20.92 -15.02 -13.33
N GLU A 787 -21.39 -16.05 -12.62
CA GLU A 787 -20.56 -16.76 -11.63
C GLU A 787 -19.32 -17.38 -12.28
N ASP A 788 -19.45 -18.01 -13.46
CA ASP A 788 -18.33 -18.62 -14.19
C ASP A 788 -17.25 -17.59 -14.60
N MET A 789 -17.61 -16.31 -14.65
CA MET A 789 -16.69 -15.19 -14.92
C MET A 789 -16.13 -14.52 -13.66
N ASP A 790 -16.54 -14.93 -12.46
CA ASP A 790 -16.33 -14.22 -11.17
C ASP A 790 -17.03 -12.85 -11.07
N ALA A 791 -18.08 -12.62 -11.85
CA ALA A 791 -18.96 -11.44 -11.75
C ALA A 791 -20.03 -11.65 -10.67
N ASP A 792 -19.59 -11.88 -9.43
CA ASP A 792 -20.41 -12.34 -8.30
C ASP A 792 -21.64 -11.45 -8.03
N LEU A 793 -21.49 -10.12 -8.13
CA LEU A 793 -22.61 -9.20 -7.95
C LEU A 793 -23.66 -9.37 -9.05
N LEU A 794 -23.24 -9.40 -10.32
CA LEU A 794 -24.19 -9.58 -11.43
C LEU A 794 -24.86 -10.96 -11.36
N GLY A 795 -24.12 -11.99 -10.92
CA GLY A 795 -24.65 -13.32 -10.70
C GLY A 795 -25.68 -13.36 -9.57
N ALA A 796 -25.42 -12.65 -8.47
CA ALA A 796 -26.34 -12.51 -7.35
C ALA A 796 -27.63 -11.78 -7.77
N GLU A 797 -27.50 -10.67 -8.48
CA GLU A 797 -28.65 -9.90 -8.96
C GLU A 797 -29.52 -10.70 -9.94
N ALA A 798 -28.91 -11.41 -10.91
CA ALA A 798 -29.64 -12.27 -11.82
C ALA A 798 -30.39 -13.41 -11.09
N ALA A 799 -29.81 -13.96 -10.01
CA ALA A 799 -30.51 -14.94 -9.17
C ALA A 799 -31.66 -14.31 -8.37
N ALA A 800 -31.49 -13.09 -7.85
CA ALA A 800 -32.57 -12.36 -7.18
C ALA A 800 -33.72 -12.05 -8.15
N ASP A 801 -33.38 -11.68 -9.39
CA ASP A 801 -34.37 -11.44 -10.45
C ASP A 801 -35.09 -12.73 -10.86
N ALA A 802 -34.39 -13.86 -10.92
CA ALA A 802 -34.99 -15.18 -11.12
C ALA A 802 -35.98 -15.54 -9.99
N ALA A 803 -35.64 -15.23 -8.74
CA ALA A 803 -36.53 -15.44 -7.60
C ALA A 803 -37.83 -14.64 -7.73
N VAL A 804 -37.74 -13.35 -8.11
CA VAL A 804 -38.91 -12.51 -8.39
C VAL A 804 -39.76 -13.09 -9.53
N ALA A 805 -39.13 -13.55 -10.61
CA ALA A 805 -39.83 -14.14 -11.75
C ALA A 805 -40.53 -15.47 -11.39
N TRP A 806 -39.89 -16.35 -10.62
CA TRP A 806 -40.51 -17.58 -10.12
C TRP A 806 -41.66 -17.31 -9.14
N GLN A 807 -41.50 -16.32 -8.25
CA GLN A 807 -42.54 -15.92 -7.31
C GLN A 807 -43.78 -15.39 -8.04
N ARG A 808 -43.60 -14.60 -9.11
CA ARG A 808 -44.69 -14.14 -9.98
C ARG A 808 -45.41 -15.28 -10.71
N LYS A 809 -44.69 -16.37 -11.02
CA LYS A 809 -45.27 -17.61 -11.59
C LYS A 809 -45.91 -18.53 -10.54
N GLY A 810 -45.75 -18.24 -9.24
CA GLY A 810 -46.29 -19.05 -8.14
C GLY A 810 -45.42 -20.26 -7.74
N GLU A 811 -44.22 -20.41 -8.32
CA GLU A 811 -43.32 -21.55 -8.09
C GLU A 811 -42.41 -21.33 -6.88
N ARG A 812 -42.98 -21.48 -5.67
CA ARG A 812 -42.31 -21.16 -4.39
C ARG A 812 -40.98 -21.89 -4.18
N ARG A 813 -40.87 -23.15 -4.61
CA ARG A 813 -39.64 -23.95 -4.42
C ARG A 813 -38.49 -23.41 -5.27
N CYS A 814 -38.77 -23.06 -6.52
CA CYS A 814 -37.79 -22.47 -7.43
C CYS A 814 -37.41 -21.06 -6.98
N ALA A 815 -38.39 -20.25 -6.55
CA ALA A 815 -38.13 -18.93 -5.98
C ALA A 815 -37.18 -18.99 -4.77
N ALA A 816 -37.45 -19.88 -3.80
CA ALA A 816 -36.58 -20.06 -2.64
C ALA A 816 -35.18 -20.61 -3.00
N ALA A 817 -35.06 -21.42 -4.05
CA ALA A 817 -33.75 -21.89 -4.54
C ALA A 817 -32.94 -20.74 -5.15
N ALA A 818 -33.58 -19.89 -5.96
CA ALA A 818 -32.97 -18.71 -6.55
C ALA A 818 -32.57 -17.67 -5.47
N GLU A 819 -33.41 -17.45 -4.44
CA GLU A 819 -33.08 -16.58 -3.29
C GLU A 819 -31.83 -17.07 -2.54
N ARG A 820 -31.73 -18.37 -2.23
CA ARG A 820 -30.55 -18.94 -1.57
C ARG A 820 -29.28 -18.76 -2.40
N ARG A 821 -29.39 -18.92 -3.73
CA ARG A 821 -28.27 -18.69 -4.65
C ARG A 821 -27.85 -17.22 -4.66
N SER A 822 -28.80 -16.29 -4.73
CA SER A 822 -28.54 -14.86 -4.62
C SER A 822 -27.81 -14.51 -3.32
N ALA A 823 -28.27 -15.04 -2.18
CA ALA A 823 -27.65 -14.79 -0.88
C ALA A 823 -26.23 -15.35 -0.80
N TRP A 824 -25.99 -16.55 -1.35
CA TRP A 824 -24.66 -17.16 -1.37
C TRP A 824 -23.65 -16.35 -2.21
N LEU A 825 -24.05 -15.86 -3.38
CA LEU A 825 -23.20 -14.99 -4.21
C LEU A 825 -23.00 -13.60 -3.57
N ALA A 826 -24.06 -13.01 -3.00
CA ALA A 826 -23.99 -11.71 -2.33
C ALA A 826 -23.03 -11.73 -1.13
N ALA A 827 -22.91 -12.86 -0.41
CA ALA A 827 -21.95 -13.01 0.69
C ALA A 827 -20.48 -12.88 0.24
N ARG A 828 -20.17 -13.12 -1.04
CA ARG A 828 -18.83 -12.94 -1.63
C ARG A 828 -18.56 -11.50 -2.07
N CYS A 829 -19.56 -10.62 -2.04
CA CYS A 829 -19.47 -9.24 -2.52
C CYS A 829 -18.99 -8.24 -1.45
N GLU A 830 -18.53 -8.66 -0.26
CA GLU A 830 -17.93 -7.75 0.75
C GLU A 830 -18.68 -6.41 1.00
N GLY A 831 -20.02 -6.44 1.06
CA GLY A 831 -20.84 -5.27 1.39
C GLY A 831 -21.63 -4.62 0.24
N ALA A 832 -21.79 -5.27 -0.91
CA ALA A 832 -22.71 -4.79 -1.95
C ALA A 832 -24.18 -4.79 -1.47
N ASP A 833 -24.91 -3.71 -1.76
CA ASP A 833 -26.32 -3.55 -1.44
C ASP A 833 -27.04 -2.77 -2.57
N THR A 834 -27.32 -3.47 -3.68
CA THR A 834 -28.01 -2.90 -4.82
C THR A 834 -29.52 -3.14 -4.74
N PRO A 835 -30.36 -2.38 -5.47
CA PRO A 835 -31.81 -2.58 -5.45
C PRO A 835 -32.26 -4.01 -5.81
N ALA A 836 -31.48 -4.71 -6.64
CA ALA A 836 -31.80 -6.07 -7.05
C ALA A 836 -31.59 -7.10 -5.92
N LEU A 837 -30.65 -6.87 -5.01
CA LEU A 837 -30.37 -7.74 -3.86
C LEU A 837 -31.38 -7.62 -2.71
N GLN A 838 -32.29 -6.66 -2.79
CA GLN A 838 -33.40 -6.50 -1.85
C GLN A 838 -34.37 -7.68 -1.94
N GLY A 839 -35.01 -8.05 -0.82
CA GLY A 839 -35.79 -9.29 -0.72
C GLY A 839 -36.84 -9.46 -1.83
N ALA A 840 -36.94 -10.66 -2.43
CA ALA A 840 -37.82 -10.87 -3.59
C ALA A 840 -39.31 -10.63 -3.23
N GLN A 841 -39.72 -10.95 -2.01
CA GLN A 841 -41.07 -10.66 -1.51
C GLN A 841 -41.39 -9.16 -1.51
N LEU A 842 -40.45 -8.32 -1.05
CA LEU A 842 -40.54 -6.86 -1.08
C LEU A 842 -40.68 -6.34 -2.53
N ARG A 843 -39.84 -6.88 -3.43
CA ARG A 843 -39.82 -6.51 -4.87
C ARG A 843 -41.04 -7.01 -5.66
N VAL A 844 -41.74 -8.04 -5.16
CA VAL A 844 -43.00 -8.52 -5.75
C VAL A 844 -44.20 -7.73 -5.22
N ALA A 845 -44.19 -7.36 -3.93
CA ALA A 845 -45.31 -6.67 -3.30
C ALA A 845 -45.46 -5.21 -3.79
N LEU A 846 -44.33 -4.51 -3.96
CA LEU A 846 -44.32 -3.08 -4.27
C LEU A 846 -44.06 -2.82 -5.76
N THR A 847 -44.83 -1.91 -6.35
CA THR A 847 -44.53 -1.34 -7.67
C THR A 847 -43.30 -0.42 -7.57
N SER A 848 -42.62 -0.14 -8.69
CA SER A 848 -41.44 0.74 -8.69
C SER A 848 -41.72 2.12 -8.05
N ALA A 849 -42.90 2.69 -8.31
CA ALA A 849 -43.31 3.97 -7.75
C ALA A 849 -43.64 3.91 -6.25
N GLU A 850 -44.18 2.78 -5.77
CA GLU A 850 -44.40 2.53 -4.33
C GLU A 850 -43.07 2.28 -3.61
N TRP A 851 -42.15 1.54 -4.23
CA TRP A 851 -40.80 1.28 -3.72
C TRP A 851 -39.99 2.56 -3.54
N GLU A 852 -39.98 3.43 -4.55
CA GLU A 852 -39.32 4.73 -4.50
C GLU A 852 -39.91 5.61 -3.38
N THR A 853 -41.24 5.65 -3.26
CA THR A 853 -41.93 6.38 -2.19
C THR A 853 -41.60 5.80 -0.80
N ALA A 854 -41.56 4.47 -0.67
CA ALA A 854 -41.26 3.77 0.58
C ALA A 854 -39.80 4.00 1.03
N GLN A 855 -38.85 3.97 0.11
CA GLN A 855 -37.44 4.23 0.40
C GLN A 855 -37.23 5.66 0.91
N LEU A 856 -37.75 6.68 0.20
CA LEU A 856 -37.62 8.07 0.63
C LEU A 856 -38.28 8.30 1.99
N ALA A 857 -39.42 7.65 2.27
CA ALA A 857 -40.09 7.71 3.56
C ALA A 857 -39.30 7.03 4.68
N SER A 858 -38.66 5.89 4.42
CA SER A 858 -37.79 5.17 5.37
C SER A 858 -36.50 5.92 5.68
N ALA A 859 -36.00 6.72 4.73
CA ALA A 859 -34.86 7.62 4.90
C ALA A 859 -35.21 8.91 5.68
N GLY A 860 -36.42 9.00 6.25
CA GLY A 860 -36.83 10.09 7.14
C GLY A 860 -37.40 11.33 6.45
N ARG A 861 -37.54 11.36 5.12
CA ARG A 861 -38.13 12.51 4.42
C ARG A 861 -39.62 12.64 4.71
N SER A 862 -40.13 13.86 4.86
CA SER A 862 -41.56 14.18 5.03
C SER A 862 -42.36 13.98 3.74
N ASN A 863 -43.68 13.83 3.85
CA ASN A 863 -44.53 13.65 2.66
C ASN A 863 -44.46 14.84 1.69
N LYS A 864 -44.20 16.05 2.21
CA LYS A 864 -43.99 17.25 1.40
C LYS A 864 -42.67 17.18 0.63
N GLU A 865 -41.57 16.84 1.31
CA GLU A 865 -40.27 16.67 0.66
C GLU A 865 -40.28 15.54 -0.38
N ILE A 866 -41.00 14.45 -0.11
CA ILE A 866 -41.17 13.35 -1.08
C ILE A 866 -41.99 13.82 -2.29
N ALA A 867 -43.06 14.58 -2.08
CA ALA A 867 -43.90 15.10 -3.15
C ALA A 867 -43.14 16.06 -4.08
N GLU A 868 -42.38 16.97 -3.48
CA GLU A 868 -41.46 17.87 -4.18
C GLU A 868 -40.40 17.07 -4.96
N HIS A 869 -39.81 16.06 -4.32
CA HIS A 869 -38.76 15.24 -4.91
C HIS A 869 -39.25 14.38 -6.08
N LEU A 870 -40.41 13.74 -5.97
CA LEU A 870 -40.98 12.86 -7.00
C LEU A 870 -41.75 13.63 -8.09
N VAL A 871 -41.95 14.94 -7.91
CA VAL A 871 -42.76 15.81 -8.76
C VAL A 871 -44.21 15.29 -8.85
N VAL A 872 -44.83 15.06 -7.68
CA VAL A 872 -46.22 14.61 -7.53
C VAL A 872 -46.92 15.38 -6.41
N SER A 873 -48.24 15.24 -6.25
CA SER A 873 -48.94 15.89 -5.13
C SER A 873 -48.69 15.16 -3.79
N VAL A 874 -48.73 15.89 -2.67
CA VAL A 874 -48.62 15.30 -1.31
C VAL A 874 -49.66 14.19 -1.10
N ARG A 875 -50.88 14.39 -1.60
CA ARG A 875 -51.94 13.37 -1.58
C ARG A 875 -51.59 12.09 -2.33
N THR A 876 -50.81 12.19 -3.41
CA THR A 876 -50.33 11.01 -4.15
C THR A 876 -49.32 10.23 -3.31
N VAL A 877 -48.43 10.92 -2.60
CA VAL A 877 -47.47 10.30 -1.67
C VAL A 877 -48.21 9.61 -0.52
N GLU A 878 -49.18 10.28 0.10
CA GLU A 878 -50.00 9.71 1.17
C GLU A 878 -50.73 8.45 0.73
N ASN A 879 -51.40 8.49 -0.43
CA ASN A 879 -52.08 7.33 -0.99
C ASN A 879 -51.10 6.17 -1.25
N ARG A 880 -49.94 6.45 -1.86
CA ARG A 880 -48.92 5.43 -2.12
C ARG A 880 -48.39 4.81 -0.83
N LEU A 881 -48.09 5.62 0.18
CA LEU A 881 -47.64 5.12 1.48
C LEU A 881 -48.71 4.28 2.16
N GLN A 882 -49.99 4.66 2.05
CA GLN A 882 -51.09 3.85 2.58
C GLN A 882 -51.18 2.48 1.88
N HIS A 883 -50.99 2.44 0.55
CA HIS A 883 -50.91 1.18 -0.18
C HIS A 883 -49.68 0.35 0.20
N VAL A 884 -48.51 0.98 0.38
CA VAL A 884 -47.28 0.33 0.85
C VAL A 884 -47.49 -0.30 2.23
N TYR A 885 -48.07 0.46 3.18
CA TYR A 885 -48.35 -0.03 4.53
C TYR A 885 -49.29 -1.24 4.50
N GLY A 886 -50.34 -1.19 3.70
CA GLY A 886 -51.26 -2.32 3.51
C GLY A 886 -50.59 -3.56 2.89
N LYS A 887 -49.67 -3.36 1.94
CA LYS A 887 -48.94 -4.45 1.27
C LYS A 887 -47.86 -5.09 2.13
N LEU A 888 -47.20 -4.31 2.98
CA LEU A 888 -46.12 -4.77 3.86
C LEU A 888 -46.61 -5.16 5.26
N GLY A 889 -47.88 -4.92 5.59
CA GLY A 889 -48.45 -5.24 6.90
C GLY A 889 -47.91 -4.38 8.04
N VAL A 890 -47.41 -3.17 7.75
CA VAL A 890 -46.89 -2.23 8.74
C VAL A 890 -47.91 -1.16 9.08
N SER A 891 -47.88 -0.67 10.32
CA SER A 891 -48.86 0.30 10.84
C SER A 891 -48.45 1.76 10.62
N GLY A 892 -47.20 2.03 10.25
CA GLY A 892 -46.73 3.38 9.96
C GLY A 892 -45.24 3.50 9.61
N ARG A 893 -44.79 4.75 9.47
CA ARG A 893 -43.44 5.11 8.97
C ARG A 893 -42.29 4.56 9.83
N ALA A 894 -42.48 4.42 11.13
CA ALA A 894 -41.47 3.90 12.05
C ALA A 894 -41.17 2.42 11.79
N GLU A 895 -42.21 1.63 11.50
CA GLU A 895 -42.10 0.18 11.20
C GLU A 895 -41.70 -0.07 9.74
N LEU A 896 -41.88 0.90 8.85
CA LEU A 896 -41.50 0.80 7.45
C LEU A 896 -40.00 0.52 7.26
N ALA A 897 -39.13 1.19 8.02
CA ALA A 897 -37.68 1.02 7.90
C ALA A 897 -37.24 -0.39 8.30
N ASP A 898 -37.86 -0.97 9.32
CA ASP A 898 -37.57 -2.33 9.75
C ASP A 898 -38.17 -3.35 8.79
N ALA A 899 -39.39 -3.14 8.29
CA ALA A 899 -40.00 -4.04 7.30
C ALA A 899 -39.25 -4.07 5.96
N LEU A 900 -38.67 -2.95 5.53
CA LEU A 900 -37.78 -2.94 4.36
C LEU A 900 -36.47 -3.72 4.61
N LYS A 901 -36.06 -3.92 5.88
CA LYS A 901 -34.86 -4.70 6.27
C LYS A 901 -35.14 -6.17 6.61
N THR A 902 -36.32 -6.49 7.14
CA THR A 902 -36.61 -7.78 7.81
C THR A 902 -37.38 -8.80 6.98
N ILE A 903 -37.78 -8.49 5.73
CA ILE A 903 -38.43 -9.49 4.87
C ILE A 903 -37.36 -10.42 4.27
N HIS A 904 -36.77 -11.24 5.16
CA HIS A 904 -36.27 -12.58 4.90
C HIS A 904 -37.41 -13.56 5.23
N PRO A 905 -37.52 -14.71 4.54
CA PRO A 905 -38.55 -15.68 4.87
C PRO A 905 -38.31 -16.24 6.27
N ALA A 906 -39.26 -16.01 7.18
CA ALA A 906 -39.46 -16.91 8.29
C ALA A 906 -40.06 -18.21 7.74
N GLY A 907 -39.28 -19.30 7.76
CA GLY A 907 -39.73 -20.66 7.42
C GLY A 907 -38.86 -21.36 6.39
#